data_AF-Q3ZTA8-F1
#
_entry.id   AF-Q3ZTA8-F1
#
_cell.length_a   1.000
_cell.length_b   1.000
_cell.length_c   1.000
_cell.angle_alpha   90.00
_cell.angle_beta   90.00
_cell.angle_gamma   90.00
#
_symmetry.space_group_name_H-M   'P 1'
#
loop_
_entity.id
_entity.type
_entity.pdbx_description
1 polymer ?
#
loop_
_entity_poly.entity_id
_entity_poly.type
_entity_poly.pdbx_seq_one_letter_code
_entity_poly.pdbx_strand_id
1 'polypeptide(L)'
;MIWKKNDLECIYDKFYNLLEFNDKIEIDFDKNIFVELITLECSTFDNLSIFYINHKNKQENIDNKYYIRKDEIINIHLKEEILIKKIIIKSNVNFGIKIYLRKYPGIFLSSATSGWGDRIIALMNAIYLSEQTKFKFGFSWKKFECDYFDIEDENYVFSKDFIKQYSYTGKKDIIDNSIYNMLDINKISKLKNKPFDYYYGYYINHYHFIDKKLFYSKCDKLFKKIQFSDNINKIINDSKYIFNSNFTNKTIAIHLRRGDIIYSEYRFFHYQFLDKSIPNEILLELINKHKDKNILLFGEDEKDINNIIDYFKNENINIKSCKNFIPKYINNQTDLAIFEIIFMSQCVEIYSYSGFARLASMIKNKKEPNLWLKYFSYEDICRIIESNLNKIKSDNLQLAYSLFCLFKISYELNKDNKYLIDILNNAIFYDNNNVLLKLFLIKLLVLEKKYYEADNLAKECYKDNFFIECIKAWKNDLIIYPIDFNIYSFRYLFIIYAFIYSHMNDLSKVSYFYINFIQDKNIGLNNEFNNLNMDKFKLYYHLYSNYIQNNIYYKIGILLIYNTSNTFNFFKTIISIFRILLLKKCFNKLNKIDIPNDCKEYYVIEIGKMFFNLFKKNNFKYIKNNIYVLKKMKKKCKAIYNE
;
A
#
# COMPACT_ATOMS: atom_id res chain seq x y z
N MET A 1 -15.77 15.84 21.25
CA MET A 1 -15.00 15.15 22.31
C MET A 1 -14.97 13.67 22.06
N ILE A 2 -13.77 13.11 21.95
CA ILE A 2 -13.59 11.67 21.77
C ILE A 2 -13.77 10.88 23.06
N TRP A 3 -13.19 11.34 24.17
CA TRP A 3 -13.26 10.69 25.47
C TRP A 3 -14.70 10.61 25.99
N LYS A 4 -15.08 9.45 26.54
CA LYS A 4 -16.39 9.27 27.19
C LYS A 4 -16.33 9.88 28.59
N LYS A 5 -17.48 10.30 29.14
CA LYS A 5 -17.55 10.83 30.51
C LYS A 5 -16.94 9.87 31.54
N ASN A 6 -17.13 8.56 31.36
CA ASN A 6 -16.55 7.55 32.26
C ASN A 6 -15.03 7.38 32.12
N ASP A 7 -14.42 7.89 31.04
CA ASP A 7 -12.97 7.90 30.81
C ASP A 7 -12.30 9.16 31.38
N LEU A 8 -13.11 10.08 31.90
CA LEU A 8 -12.65 11.31 32.53
C LEU A 8 -12.80 11.22 34.03
N GLU A 9 -11.84 11.80 34.75
CA GLU A 9 -11.87 11.99 36.19
C GLU A 9 -12.10 13.47 36.47
N CYS A 10 -13.22 13.80 37.12
CA CYS A 10 -13.43 15.17 37.61
C CYS A 10 -12.57 15.35 38.85
N ILE A 11 -11.71 16.37 38.84
CA ILE A 11 -10.95 16.76 40.01
C ILE A 11 -11.80 17.77 40.79
N TYR A 12 -12.05 17.47 42.07
CA TYR A 12 -12.80 18.32 43.00
C TYR A 12 -11.87 18.65 44.15
N ASP A 13 -11.39 19.90 44.24
CA ASP A 13 -10.64 20.49 45.37
C ASP A 13 -9.52 19.62 46.00
N LYS A 14 -9.12 18.55 45.31
CA LYS A 14 -8.16 17.52 45.76
C LYS A 14 -6.77 17.75 45.18
N PHE A 15 -6.69 18.61 44.16
CA PHE A 15 -5.48 18.84 43.36
C PHE A 15 -5.28 20.31 42.98
N TYR A 16 -6.09 21.20 43.54
CA TYR A 16 -5.99 22.63 43.30
C TYR A 16 -6.58 23.43 44.46
N ASN A 17 -6.07 24.64 44.64
CA ASN A 17 -6.63 25.65 45.51
C ASN A 17 -7.50 26.60 44.69
N LEU A 18 -8.75 26.76 45.09
CA LEU A 18 -9.67 27.75 44.54
C LEU A 18 -9.48 29.06 45.31
N LEU A 19 -9.12 30.13 44.59
CA LEU A 19 -8.98 31.48 45.14
C LEU A 19 -10.03 32.38 44.48
N GLU A 20 -10.98 32.86 45.27
CA GLU A 20 -12.04 33.74 44.80
C GLU A 20 -11.69 35.21 45.09
N PHE A 21 -11.83 36.04 44.07
CA PHE A 21 -11.67 37.49 44.12
C PHE A 21 -12.93 38.14 43.54
N ASN A 22 -13.14 39.43 43.81
CA ASN A 22 -14.35 40.15 43.39
C ASN A 22 -14.61 40.11 41.87
N ASP A 23 -13.57 40.02 41.03
CA ASP A 23 -13.64 40.07 39.58
C ASP A 23 -13.11 38.80 38.87
N LYS A 24 -12.59 37.83 39.64
CA LYS A 24 -11.94 36.63 39.08
C LYS A 24 -11.93 35.46 40.04
N ILE A 25 -11.85 34.26 39.47
CA ILE A 25 -11.52 33.02 40.15
C ILE A 25 -10.16 32.54 39.63
N GLU A 26 -9.27 32.18 40.54
CA GLU A 26 -8.02 31.49 40.21
C GLU A 26 -8.05 30.06 40.72
N ILE A 27 -7.66 29.13 39.87
CA ILE A 27 -7.50 27.72 40.20
C ILE A 27 -6.02 27.41 40.10
N ASP A 28 -5.36 27.26 41.25
CA ASP A 28 -3.92 26.98 41.33
C ASP A 28 -3.69 25.49 41.57
N PHE A 29 -3.08 24.78 40.62
CA PHE A 29 -2.87 23.34 40.74
C PHE A 29 -1.61 23.03 41.58
N ASP A 30 -1.70 22.04 42.46
CA ASP A 30 -0.56 21.62 43.31
C ASP A 30 0.65 21.13 42.51
N LYS A 31 0.39 20.71 41.27
CA LYS A 31 1.40 20.33 40.28
C LYS A 31 0.94 20.76 38.90
N ASN A 32 1.89 20.92 37.98
CA ASN A 32 1.56 21.15 36.58
C ASN A 32 0.76 19.95 36.04
N ILE A 33 -0.40 20.21 35.44
CA ILE A 33 -1.29 19.18 34.90
C ILE A 33 -1.63 19.43 33.44
N PHE A 34 -1.86 18.34 32.72
CA PHE A 34 -2.52 18.40 31.42
C PHE A 34 -4.02 18.24 31.63
N VAL A 35 -4.79 19.27 31.27
CA VAL A 35 -6.25 19.25 31.37
C VAL A 35 -6.85 18.73 30.07
N GLU A 36 -7.88 17.88 30.16
CA GLU A 36 -8.61 17.40 29.00
C GLU A 36 -9.82 18.29 28.68
N LEU A 37 -10.62 18.58 29.70
CA LEU A 37 -11.87 19.33 29.56
C LEU A 37 -12.08 20.22 30.79
N ILE A 38 -12.50 21.46 30.54
CA ILE A 38 -13.12 22.32 31.54
C ILE A 38 -14.58 22.51 31.14
N THR A 39 -15.49 22.29 32.08
CA THR A 39 -16.92 22.55 31.90
C THR A 39 -17.30 23.71 32.81
N LEU A 40 -17.89 24.75 32.22
CA LEU A 40 -18.51 25.85 32.93
C LEU A 40 -20.03 25.77 32.79
N GLU A 41 -20.73 25.96 33.89
CA GLU A 41 -22.19 26.08 33.95
C GLU A 41 -22.50 27.56 34.25
N CYS A 42 -22.94 28.32 33.25
CA CYS A 42 -23.18 29.76 33.35
C CYS A 42 -24.34 30.22 32.44
N SER A 43 -25.11 31.21 32.90
CA SER A 43 -26.25 31.76 32.15
C SER A 43 -25.83 32.66 30.97
N THR A 44 -24.68 33.33 31.04
CA THR A 44 -24.18 34.22 29.98
C THR A 44 -22.66 34.06 29.74
N PHE A 45 -22.25 33.85 28.48
CA PHE A 45 -20.84 33.64 28.13
C PHE A 45 -20.06 34.94 27.90
N ASP A 46 -20.71 35.98 27.40
CA ASP A 46 -20.03 37.18 26.88
C ASP A 46 -19.27 37.98 27.96
N ASN A 47 -19.46 37.63 29.23
CA ASN A 47 -18.81 38.22 30.41
C ASN A 47 -17.69 37.35 30.99
N LEU A 48 -17.28 36.27 30.30
CA LEU A 48 -16.23 35.35 30.76
C LEU A 48 -14.94 35.52 29.94
N SER A 49 -13.81 35.72 30.62
CA SER A 49 -12.48 35.67 30.00
C SER A 49 -11.60 34.66 30.71
N ILE A 50 -11.08 33.68 29.98
CA ILE A 50 -10.35 32.55 30.55
C ILE A 50 -8.91 32.55 30.08
N PHE A 51 -8.01 32.57 31.05
CA PHE A 51 -6.58 32.52 30.86
C PHE A 51 -6.01 31.30 31.58
N TYR A 52 -4.82 30.91 31.17
CA TYR A 52 -4.04 29.91 31.87
C TYR A 52 -2.60 30.39 32.04
N ILE A 53 -1.95 29.95 33.11
CA ILE A 53 -0.51 30.09 33.31
C ILE A 53 0.12 28.75 32.95
N ASN A 54 1.02 28.76 31.98
CA ASN A 54 1.73 27.56 31.54
C ASN A 54 2.89 27.19 32.48
N HIS A 55 3.50 26.02 32.26
CA HIS A 55 4.66 25.54 33.03
C HIS A 55 5.90 26.48 33.00
N LYS A 56 5.95 27.46 32.09
CA LYS A 56 7.00 28.49 32.00
C LYS A 56 6.60 29.80 32.68
N ASN A 57 5.54 29.80 33.49
CA ASN A 57 4.96 30.97 34.15
C ASN A 57 4.52 32.08 33.18
N LYS A 58 4.17 31.76 31.93
CA LYS A 58 3.55 32.72 31.01
C LYS A 58 2.03 32.62 31.08
N GLN A 59 1.38 33.76 31.20
CA GLN A 59 -0.08 33.87 31.08
C GLN A 59 -0.45 33.94 29.60
N GLU A 60 -1.37 33.07 29.18
CA GLU A 60 -1.88 33.00 27.81
C GLU A 60 -3.40 32.88 27.83
N ASN A 61 -4.06 33.32 26.76
CA ASN A 61 -5.50 33.17 26.57
C ASN A 61 -5.80 31.77 26.00
N ILE A 62 -6.90 31.15 26.44
CA ILE A 62 -7.39 29.94 25.79
C ILE A 62 -8.08 30.36 24.48
N ASP A 63 -7.55 29.87 23.37
CA ASP A 63 -8.08 30.13 22.02
C ASP A 63 -9.56 29.70 21.89
N ASN A 64 -10.39 30.55 21.28
CA ASN A 64 -11.81 30.32 21.05
C ASN A 64 -12.10 29.00 20.31
N LYS A 65 -11.14 28.45 19.54
CA LYS A 65 -11.28 27.15 18.88
C LYS A 65 -11.52 25.97 19.84
N TYR A 66 -11.17 26.12 21.12
CA TYR A 66 -11.34 25.07 22.12
C TYR A 66 -12.75 25.06 22.74
N TYR A 67 -13.56 26.09 22.51
CA TYR A 67 -14.86 26.27 23.15
C TYR A 67 -15.96 25.62 22.33
N ILE A 68 -16.80 24.85 23.03
CA ILE A 68 -18.04 24.27 22.50
C ILE A 68 -19.16 24.65 23.46
N ARG A 69 -20.03 25.56 23.01
CA ARG A 69 -21.19 26.03 23.77
C ARG A 69 -22.42 25.18 23.44
N LYS A 70 -23.14 24.79 24.47
CA LYS A 70 -24.47 24.18 24.35
C LYS A 70 -25.31 24.61 25.54
N ASP A 71 -26.37 25.38 25.27
CA ASP A 71 -27.27 25.94 26.29
C ASP A 71 -26.49 26.78 27.33
N GLU A 72 -26.69 26.50 28.62
CA GLU A 72 -26.01 27.13 29.77
C GLU A 72 -24.65 26.46 30.10
N ILE A 73 -24.15 25.59 29.22
CA ILE A 73 -22.92 24.83 29.44
C ILE A 73 -21.87 25.17 28.38
N ILE A 74 -20.64 25.41 28.85
CA ILE A 74 -19.49 25.71 28.02
C ILE A 74 -18.43 24.66 28.27
N ASN A 75 -18.08 23.92 27.22
CA ASN A 75 -17.04 22.90 27.27
C ASN A 75 -15.79 23.40 26.55
N ILE A 76 -14.66 23.42 27.27
CA ILE A 76 -13.36 23.86 26.78
C ILE A 76 -12.47 22.63 26.63
N HIS A 77 -12.31 22.15 25.40
CA HIS A 77 -11.61 20.90 25.09
C HIS A 77 -10.11 21.13 24.87
N LEU A 78 -9.32 21.09 25.93
CA LEU A 78 -7.88 21.35 25.89
C LEU A 78 -7.03 20.16 25.40
N LYS A 79 -7.61 18.96 25.32
CA LYS A 79 -7.03 17.76 24.67
C LYS A 79 -5.65 17.34 25.22
N GLU A 80 -5.31 17.74 26.44
CA GLU A 80 -3.96 17.61 27.02
C GLU A 80 -2.83 18.19 26.14
N GLU A 81 -3.12 19.22 25.35
CA GLU A 81 -2.12 19.91 24.50
C GLU A 81 -1.26 20.88 25.32
N ILE A 82 -1.76 21.31 26.47
CA ILE A 82 -1.19 22.40 27.26
C ILE A 82 -0.92 21.92 28.68
N LEU A 83 0.33 22.14 29.14
CA LEU A 83 0.72 21.89 30.53
C LEU A 83 0.44 23.15 31.37
N ILE A 84 -0.59 23.05 32.23
CA ILE A 84 -1.19 24.16 32.97
C ILE A 84 -0.77 24.10 34.44
N LYS A 85 -0.35 25.25 34.96
CA LYS A 85 -0.07 25.48 36.37
C LYS A 85 -1.25 26.14 37.09
N LYS A 86 -1.86 27.14 36.46
CA LYS A 86 -3.00 27.89 37.02
C LYS A 86 -4.01 28.22 35.93
N ILE A 87 -5.30 28.23 36.25
CA ILE A 87 -6.38 28.77 35.40
C ILE A 87 -6.90 30.04 36.07
N ILE A 88 -7.17 31.07 35.27
CA ILE A 88 -7.72 32.35 35.72
C ILE A 88 -8.99 32.61 34.92
N ILE A 89 -10.12 32.72 35.59
CA ILE A 89 -11.42 33.02 34.97
C ILE A 89 -11.87 34.36 35.51
N LYS A 90 -11.91 35.38 34.64
CA LYS A 90 -12.50 36.67 34.97
C LYS A 90 -13.99 36.63 34.63
N SER A 91 -14.83 37.01 35.58
CA SER A 91 -16.28 36.95 35.43
C SER A 91 -16.96 37.94 36.36
N ASN A 92 -18.06 38.53 35.89
CA ASN A 92 -19.00 39.31 36.71
C ASN A 92 -20.30 38.54 36.99
N VAL A 93 -20.35 37.25 36.61
CA VAL A 93 -21.50 36.36 36.78
C VAL A 93 -21.09 35.11 37.56
N ASN A 94 -22.03 34.53 38.30
CA ASN A 94 -21.83 33.26 38.99
C ASN A 94 -21.78 32.11 37.98
N PHE A 95 -20.86 31.18 38.19
CA PHE A 95 -20.73 29.98 37.36
C PHE A 95 -20.28 28.78 38.20
N GLY A 96 -20.70 27.59 37.78
CA GLY A 96 -20.13 26.33 38.26
C GLY A 96 -18.94 25.93 37.40
N ILE A 97 -17.89 25.37 38.00
CA ILE A 97 -16.73 24.84 37.26
C ILE A 97 -16.48 23.37 37.58
N LYS A 98 -16.19 22.58 36.54
CA LYS A 98 -15.73 21.20 36.65
C LYS A 98 -14.51 21.02 35.74
N ILE A 99 -13.44 20.45 36.28
CA ILE A 99 -12.19 20.21 35.55
C ILE A 99 -11.98 18.72 35.45
N TYR A 100 -11.67 18.26 34.25
CA TYR A 100 -11.56 16.84 33.94
C TYR A 100 -10.18 16.50 33.40
N LEU A 101 -9.60 15.43 33.96
CA LEU A 101 -8.38 14.79 33.50
C LEU A 101 -8.72 13.46 32.82
N ARG A 102 -7.81 12.95 31.97
CA ARG A 102 -7.95 11.61 31.41
C ARG A 102 -7.61 10.56 32.47
N LYS A 103 -8.42 9.51 32.56
CA LYS A 103 -8.07 8.30 33.34
C LYS A 103 -7.00 7.44 32.68
N TYR A 104 -6.90 7.53 31.35
CA TYR A 104 -5.99 6.73 30.54
C TYR A 104 -5.05 7.65 29.76
N PRO A 105 -3.76 7.29 29.61
CA PRO A 105 -2.82 8.14 28.87
C PRO A 105 -3.23 8.34 27.41
N GLY A 106 -3.83 7.32 26.79
CA GLY A 106 -4.35 7.36 25.42
C GLY A 106 -5.23 6.15 25.09
N ILE A 107 -5.66 6.06 23.84
CA ILE A 107 -6.53 5.04 23.28
C ILE A 107 -5.82 4.34 22.12
N PHE A 108 -5.87 3.01 22.11
CA PHE A 108 -5.63 2.21 20.91
C PHE A 108 -6.95 1.93 20.23
N LEU A 109 -7.14 2.45 19.02
CA LEU A 109 -8.41 2.38 18.31
C LEU A 109 -8.33 1.46 17.09
N SER A 110 -9.24 0.49 17.02
CA SER A 110 -9.50 -0.26 15.78
C SER A 110 -10.61 0.41 14.97
N SER A 111 -10.35 0.82 13.72
CA SER A 111 -11.38 1.35 12.81
C SER A 111 -11.25 0.81 11.39
N ALA A 112 -10.71 -0.40 11.25
CA ALA A 112 -10.59 -1.07 9.97
C ALA A 112 -11.98 -1.31 9.35
N THR A 113 -12.16 -0.97 8.07
CA THR A 113 -13.43 -1.22 7.33
C THR A 113 -13.33 -2.42 6.39
N SER A 114 -12.31 -3.27 6.54
CA SER A 114 -12.10 -4.50 5.77
C SER A 114 -13.06 -5.63 6.18
N GLY A 115 -12.86 -6.83 5.63
CA GLY A 115 -13.65 -8.02 5.96
C GLY A 115 -13.60 -8.42 7.44
N TRP A 116 -14.56 -9.24 7.86
CA TRP A 116 -14.82 -9.61 9.26
C TRP A 116 -13.56 -10.02 10.05
N GLY A 117 -12.77 -10.94 9.49
CA GLY A 117 -11.56 -11.44 10.15
C GLY A 117 -10.53 -10.35 10.44
N ASP A 118 -10.32 -9.42 9.50
CA ASP A 118 -9.36 -8.35 9.64
C ASP A 118 -9.79 -7.33 10.72
N ARG A 119 -11.07 -6.98 10.78
CA ARG A 119 -11.61 -6.06 11.81
C ARG A 119 -11.40 -6.60 13.23
N ILE A 120 -11.67 -7.89 13.42
CA ILE A 120 -11.51 -8.55 14.71
C ILE A 120 -10.02 -8.70 15.08
N ILE A 121 -9.14 -9.03 14.13
CA ILE A 121 -7.68 -9.06 14.39
C ILE A 121 -7.17 -7.69 14.85
N ALA A 122 -7.59 -6.61 14.19
CA ALA A 122 -7.24 -5.24 14.59
C ALA A 122 -7.76 -4.90 16.00
N LEU A 123 -9.00 -5.31 16.33
CA LEU A 123 -9.56 -5.15 17.67
C LEU A 123 -8.77 -5.94 18.72
N MET A 124 -8.44 -7.21 18.45
CA MET A 124 -7.61 -8.03 19.33
C MET A 124 -6.22 -7.40 19.56
N ASN A 125 -5.64 -6.79 18.53
CA ASN A 125 -4.37 -6.09 18.61
C ASN A 125 -4.48 -4.82 19.50
N ALA A 126 -5.57 -4.06 19.38
CA ALA A 126 -5.84 -2.92 20.26
C ALA A 126 -5.99 -3.34 21.73
N ILE A 127 -6.73 -4.43 21.99
CA ILE A 127 -6.87 -5.02 23.33
C ILE A 127 -5.48 -5.43 23.85
N TYR A 128 -4.70 -6.17 23.06
CA TYR A 128 -3.37 -6.62 23.43
C TYR A 128 -2.46 -5.46 23.85
N LEU A 129 -2.35 -4.42 23.03
CA LEU A 129 -1.49 -3.28 23.30
C LEU A 129 -1.96 -2.50 24.53
N SER A 130 -3.27 -2.37 24.74
CA SER A 130 -3.83 -1.70 25.93
C SER A 130 -3.37 -2.36 27.23
N GLU A 131 -3.32 -3.70 27.26
CA GLU A 131 -2.81 -4.48 28.39
C GLU A 131 -1.32 -4.24 28.64
N GLN A 132 -0.55 -3.91 27.59
CA GLN A 132 0.89 -3.68 27.72
C GLN A 132 1.24 -2.24 28.15
N THR A 133 0.34 -1.27 27.95
CA THR A 133 0.67 0.16 28.13
C THR A 133 -0.15 0.91 29.17
N LYS A 134 -1.21 0.30 29.75
CA LYS A 134 -2.24 0.99 30.56
C LYS A 134 -3.10 1.97 29.76
N PHE A 135 -2.98 1.99 28.43
CA PHE A 135 -3.90 2.73 27.58
C PHE A 135 -5.27 2.06 27.61
N LYS A 136 -6.29 2.79 27.19
CA LYS A 136 -7.60 2.20 26.89
C LYS A 136 -7.57 1.61 25.48
N PHE A 137 -8.40 0.61 25.19
CA PHE A 137 -8.73 0.24 23.81
C PHE A 137 -10.13 0.72 23.43
N GLY A 138 -10.35 0.93 22.14
CA GLY A 138 -11.65 1.26 21.59
C GLY A 138 -11.80 0.77 20.16
N PHE A 139 -13.02 0.86 19.63
CA PHE A 139 -13.30 0.51 18.25
C PHE A 139 -14.29 1.46 17.58
N SER A 140 -14.23 1.58 16.25
CA SER A 140 -15.31 2.08 15.40
C SER A 140 -15.77 0.94 14.51
N TRP A 141 -17.05 0.60 14.55
CA TRP A 141 -17.63 -0.50 13.79
C TRP A 141 -18.90 -0.03 13.10
N LYS A 142 -18.76 0.26 11.80
CA LYS A 142 -19.88 0.66 10.95
C LYS A 142 -20.39 -0.52 10.15
N LYS A 143 -21.71 -0.52 9.89
CA LYS A 143 -22.29 -1.34 8.84
C LYS A 143 -21.54 -1.07 7.54
N PHE A 144 -21.23 -2.12 6.80
CA PHE A 144 -20.53 -2.02 5.53
C PHE A 144 -21.12 -3.02 4.56
N GLU A 145 -21.62 -2.51 3.45
CA GLU A 145 -22.27 -3.31 2.42
C GLU A 145 -21.62 -2.96 1.08
N CYS A 146 -21.13 -3.97 0.38
CA CYS A 146 -20.71 -3.90 -1.01
C CYS A 146 -21.11 -5.19 -1.72
N ASP A 147 -20.99 -5.23 -3.05
CA ASP A 147 -21.43 -6.35 -3.89
C ASP A 147 -20.90 -7.74 -3.45
N TYR A 148 -19.79 -7.76 -2.71
CA TYR A 148 -19.10 -8.98 -2.29
C TYR A 148 -19.08 -9.22 -0.77
N PHE A 149 -19.46 -8.24 0.07
CA PHE A 149 -19.40 -8.37 1.53
C PHE A 149 -20.43 -7.48 2.24
N ASP A 150 -21.18 -8.07 3.17
CA ASP A 150 -22.10 -7.39 4.09
C ASP A 150 -21.71 -7.67 5.54
N ILE A 151 -21.43 -6.60 6.27
CA ILE A 151 -21.05 -6.61 7.67
C ILE A 151 -22.08 -5.79 8.44
N GLU A 152 -22.80 -6.45 9.33
CA GLU A 152 -23.78 -5.80 10.19
C GLU A 152 -23.16 -4.79 11.16
N ASP A 153 -24.01 -3.92 11.71
CA ASP A 153 -23.58 -2.86 12.62
C ASP A 153 -23.13 -3.39 14.00
N GLU A 154 -22.62 -2.49 14.84
CA GLU A 154 -22.13 -2.84 16.16
C GLU A 154 -23.19 -3.39 17.10
N ASN A 155 -24.47 -3.00 16.96
CA ASN A 155 -25.57 -3.48 17.79
C ASN A 155 -25.90 -4.94 17.49
N TYR A 156 -25.70 -5.36 16.24
CA TYR A 156 -25.84 -6.75 15.85
C TYR A 156 -24.69 -7.61 16.36
N VAL A 157 -23.45 -7.09 16.25
CA VAL A 157 -22.23 -7.88 16.49
C VAL A 157 -21.86 -7.97 17.97
N PHE A 158 -21.98 -6.89 18.73
CA PHE A 158 -21.47 -6.80 20.10
C PHE A 158 -22.57 -6.70 21.16
N SER A 159 -22.24 -7.03 22.40
CA SER A 159 -23.13 -6.80 23.53
C SER A 159 -23.31 -5.29 23.79
N LYS A 160 -24.48 -4.92 24.33
CA LYS A 160 -24.77 -3.51 24.69
C LYS A 160 -23.73 -2.92 25.65
N ASP A 161 -23.26 -3.72 26.61
CA ASP A 161 -22.25 -3.28 27.57
C ASP A 161 -20.89 -3.05 26.92
N PHE A 162 -20.50 -3.90 25.97
CA PHE A 162 -19.27 -3.74 25.21
C PHE A 162 -19.27 -2.46 24.38
N ILE A 163 -20.37 -2.19 23.69
CA ILE A 163 -20.56 -0.97 22.89
C ILE A 163 -20.48 0.25 23.82
N LYS A 164 -21.26 0.25 24.91
CA LYS A 164 -21.27 1.34 25.89
C LYS A 164 -19.86 1.64 26.41
N GLN A 165 -19.06 0.62 26.69
CA GLN A 165 -17.73 0.78 27.26
C GLN A 165 -16.66 1.17 26.22
N TYR A 166 -16.66 0.53 25.03
CA TYR A 166 -15.52 0.57 24.10
C TYR A 166 -15.81 1.12 22.70
N SER A 167 -17.08 1.28 22.29
CA SER A 167 -17.39 1.84 20.97
C SER A 167 -17.15 3.35 20.91
N TYR A 168 -16.54 3.80 19.82
CA TYR A 168 -16.38 5.19 19.40
C TYR A 168 -17.00 5.42 18.01
N THR A 169 -17.85 4.49 17.54
CA THR A 169 -18.56 4.59 16.26
C THR A 169 -19.33 5.91 16.19
N GLY A 170 -19.20 6.62 15.06
CA GLY A 170 -19.92 7.89 14.81
C GLY A 170 -19.37 9.12 15.55
N LYS A 171 -18.27 9.01 16.30
CA LYS A 171 -17.62 10.18 16.92
C LYS A 171 -16.92 11.03 15.85
N LYS A 172 -17.13 12.36 15.88
CA LYS A 172 -16.62 13.33 14.89
C LYS A 172 -15.10 13.27 14.66
N ASP A 173 -14.31 13.02 15.70
CA ASP A 173 -12.84 13.02 15.62
C ASP A 173 -12.25 11.66 15.18
N ILE A 174 -13.11 10.66 14.93
CA ILE A 174 -12.70 9.33 14.50
C ILE A 174 -12.59 9.28 12.99
N ILE A 175 -11.47 8.73 12.53
CA ILE A 175 -11.21 8.43 11.13
C ILE A 175 -11.59 6.97 10.91
N ASP A 176 -12.66 6.77 10.15
CA ASP A 176 -13.01 5.45 9.68
C ASP A 176 -12.05 5.02 8.55
N ASN A 177 -11.85 3.71 8.40
CA ASN A 177 -10.96 3.14 7.40
C ASN A 177 -9.49 3.53 7.57
N SER A 178 -9.01 3.54 8.82
CA SER A 178 -7.60 3.81 9.16
C SER A 178 -6.64 2.68 8.78
N ILE A 179 -7.02 1.75 7.89
CA ILE A 179 -6.20 0.60 7.49
C ILE A 179 -4.81 1.05 6.97
N TYR A 180 -4.75 2.26 6.40
CA TYR A 180 -3.52 2.87 5.88
C TYR A 180 -2.68 3.63 6.91
N ASN A 181 -3.20 3.86 8.13
CA ASN A 181 -2.44 4.50 9.21
C ASN A 181 -1.63 3.41 9.93
N MET A 182 -0.48 3.07 9.37
CA MET A 182 0.42 2.11 10.00
C MET A 182 1.11 2.76 11.20
N LEU A 183 1.04 2.09 12.34
CA LEU A 183 1.90 2.42 13.48
C LEU A 183 3.36 2.22 13.09
N ASP A 184 4.08 3.32 12.92
CA ASP A 184 5.53 3.30 12.68
C ASP A 184 6.33 2.86 13.92
N ILE A 185 5.66 2.77 15.08
CA ILE A 185 6.28 2.36 16.33
C ILE A 185 6.33 0.82 16.42
N ASN A 186 7.53 0.27 16.60
CA ASN A 186 7.79 -1.16 16.69
C ASN A 186 8.18 -1.65 18.09
N LYS A 187 8.12 -0.80 19.12
CA LYS A 187 8.44 -1.13 20.51
C LYS A 187 7.39 -0.58 21.48
N ILE A 188 6.87 -1.43 22.36
CA ILE A 188 5.85 -1.07 23.36
C ILE A 188 6.29 0.13 24.22
N SER A 189 7.57 0.17 24.62
CA SER A 189 8.09 1.24 25.49
C SER A 189 7.97 2.63 24.87
N LYS A 190 7.98 2.74 23.53
CA LYS A 190 7.85 4.02 22.83
C LYS A 190 6.41 4.50 22.71
N LEU A 191 5.41 3.61 22.81
CA LEU A 191 3.99 3.95 22.68
C LEU A 191 3.48 4.85 23.82
N LYS A 192 4.21 4.93 24.93
CA LYS A 192 3.82 5.75 26.09
C LYS A 192 4.26 7.20 25.97
N ASN A 193 5.12 7.52 25.01
CA ASN A 193 5.74 8.83 24.90
C ASN A 193 4.90 9.73 23.99
N LYS A 194 4.59 10.95 24.47
CA LYS A 194 4.00 12.00 23.65
C LYS A 194 5.06 12.61 22.70
N PRO A 195 4.66 13.20 21.55
CA PRO A 195 3.30 13.22 21.02
C PRO A 195 2.90 11.85 20.46
N PHE A 196 1.60 11.55 20.54
CA PHE A 196 1.02 10.41 19.83
C PHE A 196 0.62 10.84 18.42
N ASP A 197 0.28 9.89 17.55
CA ASP A 197 -0.15 10.16 16.17
C ASP A 197 -1.44 11.01 16.14
N TYR A 198 -2.30 10.79 17.13
CA TYR A 198 -3.51 11.57 17.37
C TYR A 198 -3.54 12.05 18.81
N TYR A 199 -4.16 13.21 19.08
CA TYR A 199 -4.21 13.79 20.43
C TYR A 199 -4.74 12.81 21.51
N TYR A 200 -5.50 11.79 21.09
CA TYR A 200 -6.07 10.74 21.93
C TYR A 200 -5.34 9.40 21.87
N GLY A 201 -4.35 9.18 21.00
CA GLY A 201 -3.61 7.93 20.90
C GLY A 201 -3.33 7.49 19.48
N TYR A 202 -3.58 6.21 19.18
CA TYR A 202 -3.14 5.56 17.95
C TYR A 202 -4.23 4.70 17.31
N TYR A 203 -4.19 4.57 16.00
CA TYR A 203 -4.96 3.57 15.28
C TYR A 203 -4.18 2.26 15.16
N ILE A 204 -4.89 1.14 15.28
CA ILE A 204 -4.33 -0.20 15.21
C ILE A 204 -4.86 -0.91 13.97
N ASN A 205 -3.97 -1.56 13.23
CA ASN A 205 -4.32 -2.39 12.08
C ASN A 205 -4.14 -3.89 12.38
N HIS A 206 -4.42 -4.71 11.37
CA HIS A 206 -4.42 -6.17 11.43
C HIS A 206 -3.17 -6.84 10.86
N TYR A 207 -2.10 -6.09 10.56
CA TYR A 207 -0.86 -6.61 9.97
C TYR A 207 0.39 -6.29 10.79
N HIS A 208 0.38 -5.20 11.57
CA HIS A 208 1.52 -4.79 12.40
C HIS A 208 1.35 -5.27 13.83
N PHE A 209 2.15 -6.27 14.23
CA PHE A 209 2.13 -6.83 15.57
C PHE A 209 3.45 -6.54 16.30
N ILE A 210 3.38 -5.74 17.35
CA ILE A 210 4.51 -5.54 18.26
C ILE A 210 4.60 -6.79 19.16
N ASP A 211 5.78 -7.41 19.20
CA ASP A 211 5.99 -8.71 19.86
C ASP A 211 5.06 -9.82 19.34
N LYS A 212 5.04 -9.99 18.00
CA LYS A 212 4.23 -10.96 17.24
C LYS A 212 4.02 -12.33 17.91
N LYS A 213 5.09 -12.95 18.43
CA LYS A 213 5.01 -14.27 19.12
C LYS A 213 4.15 -14.21 20.38
N LEU A 214 4.30 -13.16 21.19
CA LEU A 214 3.53 -12.95 22.40
C LEU A 214 2.07 -12.64 22.07
N PHE A 215 1.82 -11.78 21.07
CA PHE A 215 0.48 -11.52 20.56
C PHE A 215 -0.25 -12.82 20.19
N TYR A 216 0.37 -13.66 19.34
CA TYR A 216 -0.22 -14.93 18.92
C TYR A 216 -0.48 -15.89 20.08
N SER A 217 0.41 -15.93 21.08
CA SER A 217 0.22 -16.78 22.25
C SER A 217 -1.02 -16.41 23.09
N LYS A 218 -1.52 -15.17 22.95
CA LYS A 218 -2.66 -14.60 23.69
C LYS A 218 -3.94 -14.51 22.86
N CYS A 219 -3.92 -14.80 21.56
CA CYS A 219 -5.07 -14.58 20.67
C CYS A 219 -6.36 -15.25 21.13
N ASP A 220 -6.30 -16.46 21.69
CA ASP A 220 -7.45 -17.15 22.27
C ASP A 220 -8.12 -16.36 23.40
N LYS A 221 -7.31 -15.80 24.31
CA LYS A 221 -7.76 -14.98 25.43
C LYS A 221 -8.27 -13.63 24.97
N LEU A 222 -7.58 -13.00 24.03
CA LEU A 222 -7.97 -11.70 23.47
C LEU A 222 -9.32 -11.79 22.75
N PHE A 223 -9.55 -12.84 21.96
CA PHE A 223 -10.83 -13.08 21.30
C PHE A 223 -11.96 -13.26 22.31
N LYS A 224 -11.74 -14.02 23.40
CA LYS A 224 -12.72 -14.20 24.49
C LYS A 224 -13.04 -12.93 25.28
N LYS A 225 -12.20 -11.90 25.21
CA LYS A 225 -12.48 -10.59 25.85
C LYS A 225 -13.45 -9.74 25.05
N ILE A 226 -13.64 -10.04 23.78
CA ILE A 226 -14.64 -9.39 22.95
C ILE A 226 -16.00 -9.95 23.39
N GLN A 227 -16.86 -9.08 23.89
CA GLN A 227 -18.20 -9.46 24.31
C GLN A 227 -19.15 -9.31 23.12
N PHE A 228 -19.37 -10.42 22.43
CA PHE A 228 -20.30 -10.50 21.32
C PHE A 228 -21.76 -10.47 21.79
N SER A 229 -22.68 -10.15 20.88
CA SER A 229 -24.13 -10.26 21.12
C SER A 229 -24.56 -11.72 21.34
N ASP A 230 -25.76 -11.93 21.87
CA ASP A 230 -26.29 -13.28 22.12
C ASP A 230 -26.42 -14.10 20.84
N ASN A 231 -26.82 -13.46 19.73
CA ASN A 231 -26.90 -14.12 18.42
C ASN A 231 -25.52 -14.61 17.95
N ILE A 232 -24.51 -13.75 18.01
CA ILE A 232 -23.15 -14.12 17.63
C ILE A 232 -22.59 -15.22 18.55
N ASN A 233 -22.83 -15.12 19.86
CA ASN A 233 -22.42 -16.17 20.81
C ASN A 233 -23.09 -17.52 20.50
N LYS A 234 -24.37 -17.52 20.13
CA LYS A 234 -25.08 -18.72 19.68
C LYS A 234 -24.38 -19.34 18.47
N ILE A 235 -24.06 -18.56 17.44
CA ILE A 235 -23.38 -19.04 16.24
C ILE A 235 -21.98 -19.60 16.54
N ILE A 236 -21.22 -18.92 17.41
CA ILE A 236 -19.90 -19.40 17.87
C ILE A 236 -20.03 -20.77 18.55
N ASN A 237 -21.06 -20.97 19.36
CA ASN A 237 -21.27 -22.22 20.09
C ASN A 237 -21.78 -23.33 19.17
N ASP A 238 -22.78 -23.04 18.33
CA ASP A 238 -23.35 -23.98 17.37
C ASP A 238 -22.29 -24.47 16.39
N SER A 239 -21.45 -23.57 15.85
CA SER A 239 -20.34 -23.91 14.96
C SER A 239 -19.36 -24.91 15.59
N LYS A 240 -18.95 -24.68 16.85
CA LYS A 240 -18.07 -25.61 17.59
C LYS A 240 -18.75 -26.96 17.82
N TYR A 241 -20.03 -26.94 18.22
CA TYR A 241 -20.79 -28.16 18.48
C TYR A 241 -20.93 -29.01 17.20
N ILE A 242 -21.31 -28.39 16.09
CA ILE A 242 -21.45 -29.07 14.80
C ILE A 242 -20.12 -29.66 14.36
N PHE A 243 -19.01 -28.92 14.50
CA PHE A 243 -17.69 -29.43 14.15
C PHE A 243 -17.34 -30.68 14.98
N ASN A 244 -17.44 -30.59 16.30
CA ASN A 244 -17.09 -31.68 17.21
C ASN A 244 -17.99 -32.92 17.03
N SER A 245 -19.23 -32.73 16.57
CA SER A 245 -20.17 -33.83 16.30
C SER A 245 -19.88 -34.56 14.98
N ASN A 246 -19.18 -33.92 14.04
CA ASN A 246 -18.93 -34.46 12.70
C ASN A 246 -17.48 -34.91 12.48
N PHE A 247 -16.54 -34.44 13.29
CA PHE A 247 -15.12 -34.68 13.11
C PHE A 247 -14.45 -35.11 14.42
N THR A 248 -14.01 -36.37 14.46
CA THR A 248 -13.24 -36.96 15.58
C THR A 248 -11.75 -37.12 15.25
N ASN A 249 -11.40 -37.17 13.97
CA ASN A 249 -10.02 -37.28 13.48
C ASN A 249 -9.41 -35.89 13.21
N LYS A 250 -8.10 -35.85 12.97
CA LYS A 250 -7.40 -34.62 12.56
C LYS A 250 -8.00 -34.08 11.26
N THR A 251 -8.51 -32.85 11.32
CA THR A 251 -9.10 -32.15 10.17
C THR A 251 -8.25 -30.95 9.79
N ILE A 252 -7.97 -30.79 8.50
CA ILE A 252 -7.34 -29.60 7.94
C ILE A 252 -8.37 -28.75 7.19
N ALA A 253 -8.17 -27.44 7.19
CA ALA A 253 -8.96 -26.51 6.41
C ALA A 253 -8.16 -25.96 5.23
N ILE A 254 -8.79 -25.90 4.07
CA ILE A 254 -8.27 -25.18 2.90
C ILE A 254 -9.32 -24.15 2.48
N HIS A 255 -8.98 -22.87 2.58
CA HIS A 255 -9.90 -21.78 2.28
C HIS A 255 -9.55 -21.11 0.95
N LEU A 256 -10.45 -21.25 0.00
CA LEU A 256 -10.36 -20.85 -1.40
C LEU A 256 -10.85 -19.41 -1.56
N ARG A 257 -9.97 -18.44 -1.31
CA ARG A 257 -10.27 -17.01 -1.46
C ARG A 257 -10.26 -16.61 -2.95
N ARG A 258 -11.37 -16.85 -3.64
CA ARG A 258 -11.49 -16.60 -5.08
C ARG A 258 -12.18 -15.29 -5.41
N GLY A 259 -13.47 -15.14 -5.10
CA GLY A 259 -14.27 -13.91 -5.21
C GLY A 259 -13.76 -12.86 -6.19
N ASP A 260 -13.55 -11.65 -5.70
CA ASP A 260 -12.96 -10.51 -6.42
C ASP A 260 -11.56 -10.77 -7.01
N ILE A 261 -10.75 -11.65 -6.43
CA ILE A 261 -9.38 -11.91 -6.91
C ILE A 261 -9.39 -12.57 -8.29
N ILE A 262 -10.30 -13.51 -8.52
CA ILE A 262 -10.38 -14.25 -9.79
C ILE A 262 -11.49 -13.69 -10.68
N TYR A 263 -12.65 -13.38 -10.11
CA TYR A 263 -13.88 -13.16 -10.89
C TYR A 263 -14.26 -11.68 -11.06
N SER A 264 -13.58 -10.72 -10.40
CA SER A 264 -13.86 -9.30 -10.63
C SER A 264 -13.27 -8.79 -11.95
N GLU A 265 -13.82 -7.69 -12.45
CA GLU A 265 -13.23 -6.91 -13.54
C GLU A 265 -11.88 -6.28 -13.15
N TYR A 266 -11.65 -6.05 -11.85
CA TYR A 266 -10.40 -5.52 -11.29
C TYR A 266 -9.36 -6.60 -10.96
N ARG A 267 -9.55 -7.85 -11.40
CA ARG A 267 -8.63 -8.99 -11.11
C ARG A 267 -7.17 -8.71 -11.46
N PHE A 268 -6.90 -7.88 -12.48
CA PHE A 268 -5.55 -7.41 -12.81
C PHE A 268 -4.83 -6.79 -11.60
N PHE A 269 -5.56 -6.04 -10.75
CA PHE A 269 -5.00 -5.41 -9.56
C PHE A 269 -4.80 -6.45 -8.46
N HIS A 270 -5.77 -7.36 -8.31
CA HIS A 270 -5.75 -8.39 -7.27
C HIS A 270 -4.67 -9.45 -7.49
N TYR A 271 -4.24 -9.66 -8.75
CA TYR A 271 -3.14 -10.56 -9.10
C TYR A 271 -1.82 -10.16 -8.43
N GLN A 272 -1.68 -8.95 -7.87
CA GLN A 272 -0.54 -8.56 -7.04
C GLN A 272 -0.46 -9.34 -5.73
N PHE A 273 -1.58 -9.92 -5.29
CA PHE A 273 -1.70 -10.72 -4.08
C PHE A 273 -1.80 -12.22 -4.45
N LEU A 274 -0.82 -12.69 -5.22
CA LEU A 274 -0.73 -14.07 -5.73
C LEU A 274 -0.94 -15.14 -4.65
N ASP A 275 -0.48 -14.88 -3.42
CA ASP A 275 -0.54 -15.82 -2.32
C ASP A 275 -1.92 -15.92 -1.65
N LYS A 276 -2.87 -15.03 -1.99
CA LYS A 276 -4.21 -15.00 -1.40
C LYS A 276 -5.15 -16.06 -1.95
N SER A 277 -5.12 -16.30 -3.25
CA SER A 277 -5.91 -17.36 -3.89
C SER A 277 -5.01 -18.57 -4.18
N ILE A 278 -5.59 -19.76 -4.25
CA ILE A 278 -4.86 -21.02 -4.47
C ILE A 278 -5.23 -21.54 -5.87
N PRO A 279 -4.26 -21.77 -6.78
CA PRO A 279 -4.49 -22.49 -8.04
C PRO A 279 -5.09 -23.87 -7.79
N ASN A 280 -6.04 -24.29 -8.63
CA ASN A 280 -6.68 -25.61 -8.49
C ASN A 280 -5.67 -26.76 -8.52
N GLU A 281 -4.65 -26.64 -9.36
CA GLU A 281 -3.57 -27.60 -9.52
C GLU A 281 -2.75 -27.78 -8.23
N ILE A 282 -2.50 -26.67 -7.54
CA ILE A 282 -1.81 -26.65 -6.23
C ILE A 282 -2.72 -27.24 -5.16
N LEU A 283 -4.02 -26.96 -5.22
CA LEU A 283 -5.01 -27.53 -4.31
C LEU A 283 -5.07 -29.07 -4.43
N LEU A 284 -5.08 -29.62 -5.65
CA LEU A 284 -5.06 -31.07 -5.88
C LEU A 284 -3.83 -31.73 -5.21
N GLU A 285 -2.65 -31.14 -5.40
CA GLU A 285 -1.43 -31.63 -4.76
C GLU A 285 -1.49 -31.53 -3.24
N LEU A 286 -2.02 -30.42 -2.71
CA LEU A 286 -2.17 -30.22 -1.28
C LEU A 286 -3.13 -31.25 -0.65
N ILE A 287 -4.23 -31.57 -1.34
CA ILE A 287 -5.17 -32.62 -0.93
C ILE A 287 -4.47 -33.98 -0.89
N ASN A 288 -3.73 -34.32 -1.95
CA ASN A 288 -2.98 -35.58 -2.03
C ASN A 288 -1.95 -35.75 -0.90
N LYS A 289 -1.26 -34.66 -0.52
CA LYS A 289 -0.31 -34.65 0.61
C LYS A 289 -0.97 -34.84 1.98
N HIS A 290 -2.29 -34.66 2.07
CA HIS A 290 -3.06 -34.77 3.31
C HIS A 290 -4.19 -35.78 3.24
N LYS A 291 -4.10 -36.76 2.33
CA LYS A 291 -5.12 -37.78 2.12
C LYS A 291 -5.40 -38.67 3.34
N ASP A 292 -4.51 -38.68 4.32
CA ASP A 292 -4.65 -39.37 5.61
C ASP A 292 -5.54 -38.62 6.62
N LYS A 293 -5.89 -37.36 6.33
CA LYS A 293 -6.68 -36.48 7.22
C LYS A 293 -8.06 -36.22 6.64
N ASN A 294 -8.96 -35.69 7.48
CA ASN A 294 -10.18 -35.07 6.97
C ASN A 294 -9.81 -33.72 6.34
N ILE A 295 -10.35 -33.42 5.18
CA ILE A 295 -10.09 -32.17 4.47
C ILE A 295 -11.40 -31.41 4.31
N LEU A 296 -11.41 -30.17 4.77
CA LEU A 296 -12.57 -29.29 4.67
C LEU A 296 -12.25 -28.10 3.77
N LEU A 297 -13.02 -27.97 2.68
CA LEU A 297 -12.93 -26.86 1.74
C LEU A 297 -13.89 -25.74 2.15
N PHE A 298 -13.38 -24.51 2.18
CA PHE A 298 -14.16 -23.29 2.42
C PHE A 298 -14.05 -22.39 1.19
N GLY A 299 -15.16 -21.78 0.78
CA GLY A 299 -15.18 -20.86 -0.36
C GLY A 299 -16.58 -20.64 -0.93
N GLU A 300 -16.72 -19.59 -1.72
CA GLU A 300 -18.00 -19.12 -2.26
C GLU A 300 -18.48 -19.97 -3.45
N ASP A 301 -17.56 -20.43 -4.30
CA ASP A 301 -17.82 -21.12 -5.56
C ASP A 301 -18.10 -22.63 -5.37
N GLU A 302 -19.38 -22.97 -5.23
CA GLU A 302 -19.81 -24.35 -5.03
C GLU A 302 -19.51 -25.25 -6.21
N LYS A 303 -19.63 -24.72 -7.43
CA LYS A 303 -19.48 -25.53 -8.63
C LYS A 303 -18.06 -26.04 -8.74
N ASP A 304 -17.08 -25.16 -8.56
CA ASP A 304 -15.68 -25.58 -8.61
C ASP A 304 -15.29 -26.44 -7.39
N ILE A 305 -15.78 -26.11 -6.17
CA ILE A 305 -15.58 -26.97 -4.98
C ILE A 305 -16.12 -28.38 -5.23
N ASN A 306 -17.31 -28.51 -5.81
CA ASN A 306 -17.91 -29.80 -6.13
C ASN A 306 -17.11 -30.55 -7.20
N ASN A 307 -16.59 -29.86 -8.22
CA ASN A 307 -15.71 -30.50 -9.22
C ASN A 307 -14.44 -31.07 -8.57
N ILE A 308 -13.85 -30.37 -7.59
CA ILE A 308 -12.67 -30.85 -6.84
C ILE A 308 -13.04 -32.06 -5.98
N ILE A 309 -14.16 -32.01 -5.25
CA ILE A 309 -14.63 -33.14 -4.44
C ILE A 309 -14.91 -34.36 -5.33
N ASP A 310 -15.55 -34.15 -6.48
CA ASP A 310 -15.90 -35.18 -7.44
C ASP A 310 -14.67 -35.89 -8.00
N TYR A 311 -13.61 -35.14 -8.30
CA TYR A 311 -12.33 -35.69 -8.75
C TYR A 311 -11.77 -36.74 -7.77
N PHE A 312 -11.89 -36.49 -6.47
CA PHE A 312 -11.34 -37.36 -5.42
C PHE A 312 -12.31 -38.45 -4.92
N LYS A 313 -13.54 -38.53 -5.45
CA LYS A 313 -14.55 -39.51 -5.01
C LYS A 313 -14.05 -40.96 -5.08
N ASN A 314 -13.27 -41.30 -6.09
CA ASN A 314 -12.76 -42.66 -6.31
C ASN A 314 -11.46 -42.96 -5.54
N GLU A 315 -10.85 -41.97 -4.92
CA GLU A 315 -9.54 -42.11 -4.23
C GLU A 315 -9.68 -42.37 -2.72
N ASN A 316 -10.91 -42.58 -2.22
CA ASN A 316 -11.22 -42.74 -0.79
C ASN A 316 -10.67 -41.60 0.11
N ILE A 317 -10.50 -40.41 -0.44
CA ILE A 317 -10.07 -39.23 0.32
C ILE A 317 -11.28 -38.59 0.99
N ASN A 318 -11.20 -38.36 2.31
CA ASN A 318 -12.28 -37.72 3.06
C ASN A 318 -12.24 -36.19 2.90
N ILE A 319 -12.78 -35.71 1.78
CA ILE A 319 -12.91 -34.30 1.45
C ILE A 319 -14.38 -33.86 1.47
N LYS A 320 -14.66 -32.73 2.12
CA LYS A 320 -16.02 -32.17 2.25
C LYS A 320 -16.02 -30.66 2.05
N SER A 321 -17.16 -30.12 1.62
CA SER A 321 -17.43 -28.68 1.63
C SER A 321 -17.92 -28.24 3.01
N CYS A 322 -17.45 -27.08 3.49
CA CYS A 322 -17.98 -26.44 4.69
C CYS A 322 -19.47 -26.14 4.59
N LYS A 323 -19.97 -25.87 3.37
CA LYS A 323 -21.38 -25.54 3.15
C LYS A 323 -22.36 -26.63 3.59
N ASN A 324 -21.90 -27.89 3.58
CA ASN A 324 -22.69 -29.04 4.03
C ASN A 324 -23.03 -28.99 5.53
N PHE A 325 -22.38 -28.11 6.30
CA PHE A 325 -22.53 -28.00 7.75
C PHE A 325 -23.20 -26.70 8.20
N ILE A 326 -23.51 -25.78 7.27
CA ILE A 326 -24.13 -24.50 7.60
C ILE A 326 -25.58 -24.73 8.05
N PRO A 327 -25.97 -24.31 9.26
CA PRO A 327 -27.36 -24.40 9.71
C PRO A 327 -28.30 -23.53 8.87
N LYS A 328 -29.53 -24.03 8.64
CA LYS A 328 -30.56 -23.32 7.85
C LYS A 328 -30.95 -21.94 8.40
N TYR A 329 -30.73 -21.68 9.69
CA TYR A 329 -31.06 -20.37 10.29
C TYR A 329 -30.02 -19.29 9.95
N ILE A 330 -28.82 -19.66 9.49
CA ILE A 330 -27.80 -18.72 9.04
C ILE A 330 -28.18 -18.25 7.64
N ASN A 331 -28.55 -16.98 7.54
CA ASN A 331 -29.11 -16.42 6.31
C ASN A 331 -28.51 -15.07 5.89
N ASN A 332 -27.67 -14.46 6.74
CA ASN A 332 -26.92 -13.24 6.41
C ASN A 332 -25.41 -13.51 6.37
N GLN A 333 -24.68 -12.62 5.68
CA GLN A 333 -23.24 -12.81 5.45
C GLN A 333 -22.39 -12.67 6.71
N THR A 334 -22.83 -11.86 7.68
CA THR A 334 -22.13 -11.71 8.96
C THR A 334 -22.14 -13.03 9.75
N ASP A 335 -23.31 -13.64 9.90
CA ASP A 335 -23.47 -14.92 10.58
C ASP A 335 -22.71 -16.04 9.86
N LEU A 336 -22.75 -16.05 8.52
CA LEU A 336 -22.00 -16.99 7.71
C LEU A 336 -20.49 -16.85 7.94
N ALA A 337 -19.96 -15.62 7.89
CA ALA A 337 -18.54 -15.36 8.11
C ALA A 337 -18.09 -15.82 9.50
N ILE A 338 -18.88 -15.56 10.54
CA ILE A 338 -18.60 -15.99 11.91
C ILE A 338 -18.63 -17.51 12.00
N PHE A 339 -19.66 -18.15 11.44
CA PHE A 339 -19.76 -19.59 11.41
C PHE A 339 -18.54 -20.22 10.77
N GLU A 340 -18.16 -19.79 9.56
CA GLU A 340 -17.02 -20.34 8.82
C GLU A 340 -15.70 -20.11 9.55
N ILE A 341 -15.45 -18.91 10.09
CA ILE A 341 -14.24 -18.60 10.86
C ILE A 341 -14.12 -19.53 12.07
N ILE A 342 -15.19 -19.69 12.84
CA ILE A 342 -15.18 -20.52 14.05
C ILE A 342 -15.06 -22.00 13.70
N PHE A 343 -15.73 -22.45 12.63
CA PHE A 343 -15.68 -23.83 12.16
C PHE A 343 -14.27 -24.17 11.67
N MET A 344 -13.69 -23.29 10.85
CA MET A 344 -12.31 -23.38 10.38
C MET A 344 -11.30 -23.39 11.53
N SER A 345 -11.55 -22.60 12.58
CA SER A 345 -10.64 -22.53 13.74
C SER A 345 -10.56 -23.83 14.54
N GLN A 346 -11.47 -24.80 14.32
CA GLN A 346 -11.35 -26.12 14.95
C GLN A 346 -10.38 -27.05 14.22
N CYS A 347 -9.93 -26.68 13.02
CA CYS A 347 -8.97 -27.47 12.23
C CYS A 347 -7.53 -27.32 12.76
N VAL A 348 -6.77 -28.42 12.71
CA VAL A 348 -5.39 -28.46 13.25
C VAL A 348 -4.40 -27.69 12.39
N GLU A 349 -4.70 -27.55 11.09
CA GLU A 349 -3.91 -26.81 10.12
C GLU A 349 -4.85 -26.10 9.14
N ILE A 350 -4.46 -24.91 8.70
CA ILE A 350 -5.27 -24.04 7.84
C ILE A 350 -4.38 -23.52 6.72
N TYR A 351 -4.84 -23.63 5.47
CA TYR A 351 -4.14 -23.18 4.26
C TYR A 351 -4.96 -22.08 3.57
N SER A 352 -4.46 -20.83 3.60
CA SER A 352 -5.05 -19.65 2.92
C SER A 352 -4.27 -18.37 3.31
N TYR A 353 -4.55 -17.25 2.65
CA TYR A 353 -4.15 -15.92 3.13
C TYR A 353 -5.30 -14.89 3.12
N SER A 354 -6.43 -15.27 3.73
CA SER A 354 -7.56 -14.36 3.95
C SER A 354 -7.65 -13.90 5.41
N GLY A 355 -8.28 -12.75 5.66
CA GLY A 355 -8.59 -12.32 7.04
C GLY A 355 -9.35 -13.37 7.85
N PHE A 356 -10.22 -14.15 7.20
CA PHE A 356 -11.01 -15.22 7.81
C PHE A 356 -10.10 -16.34 8.32
N ALA A 357 -9.24 -16.86 7.45
CA ALA A 357 -8.30 -17.92 7.79
C ALA A 357 -7.22 -17.46 8.78
N ARG A 358 -6.78 -16.20 8.67
CA ARG A 358 -5.86 -15.58 9.62
C ARG A 358 -6.46 -15.55 11.02
N LEU A 359 -7.69 -15.06 11.17
CA LEU A 359 -8.36 -15.02 12.47
C LEU A 359 -8.56 -16.44 13.01
N ALA A 360 -9.09 -17.36 12.20
CA ALA A 360 -9.32 -18.75 12.58
C ALA A 360 -8.04 -19.43 13.08
N SER A 361 -6.92 -19.25 12.37
CA SER A 361 -5.61 -19.79 12.76
C SER A 361 -5.06 -19.12 14.01
N MET A 362 -5.19 -17.80 14.15
CA MET A 362 -4.69 -17.07 15.32
C MET A 362 -5.40 -17.50 16.61
N ILE A 363 -6.73 -17.61 16.61
CA ILE A 363 -7.50 -17.89 17.84
C ILE A 363 -7.30 -19.32 18.36
N LYS A 364 -6.94 -20.28 17.52
CA LYS A 364 -6.73 -21.69 17.93
C LYS A 364 -5.29 -22.16 17.79
N ASN A 365 -4.69 -21.95 16.63
CA ASN A 365 -3.37 -22.48 16.27
C ASN A 365 -2.23 -21.53 16.68
N LYS A 366 -2.55 -20.31 17.13
CA LYS A 366 -1.58 -19.31 17.64
C LYS A 366 -0.47 -19.00 16.63
N LYS A 367 -0.83 -18.96 15.34
CA LYS A 367 0.06 -18.63 14.22
C LYS A 367 -0.74 -18.14 13.01
N GLU A 368 -0.06 -17.53 12.05
CA GLU A 368 -0.62 -17.32 10.71
C GLU A 368 -0.89 -18.67 10.02
N PRO A 369 -1.86 -18.74 9.10
CA PRO A 369 -2.12 -19.91 8.28
C PRO A 369 -0.93 -20.24 7.37
N ASN A 370 -0.90 -21.47 6.88
CA ASN A 370 0.09 -21.93 5.90
C ASN A 370 -0.21 -21.29 4.54
N LEU A 371 0.82 -20.67 3.95
CA LEU A 371 0.75 -20.06 2.62
C LEU A 371 1.22 -21.05 1.57
N TRP A 372 0.41 -21.32 0.53
CA TRP A 372 0.77 -22.28 -0.52
C TRP A 372 2.10 -21.90 -1.20
N LEU A 373 2.30 -20.61 -1.47
CA LEU A 373 3.51 -20.06 -2.10
C LEU A 373 4.78 -20.25 -1.25
N LYS A 374 4.64 -20.50 0.06
CA LYS A 374 5.76 -20.81 0.97
C LYS A 374 5.84 -22.28 1.36
N TYR A 375 4.78 -23.04 1.09
CA TYR A 375 4.69 -24.45 1.42
C TYR A 375 5.38 -25.33 0.37
N PHE A 376 5.36 -24.89 -0.90
CA PHE A 376 6.06 -25.52 -2.01
C PHE A 376 7.24 -24.66 -2.47
N SER A 377 8.28 -25.30 -3.01
CA SER A 377 9.35 -24.59 -3.71
C SER A 377 8.83 -24.01 -5.03
N TYR A 378 9.50 -23.00 -5.59
CA TYR A 378 9.08 -22.41 -6.86
C TYR A 378 9.14 -23.41 -8.02
N GLU A 379 10.16 -24.28 -8.02
CA GLU A 379 10.30 -25.38 -8.98
C GLU A 379 9.16 -26.40 -8.83
N ASP A 380 8.80 -26.75 -7.60
CA ASP A 380 7.65 -27.63 -7.36
C ASP A 380 6.35 -26.99 -7.80
N ILE A 381 6.14 -25.69 -7.54
CA ILE A 381 4.93 -24.97 -7.97
C ILE A 381 4.77 -25.07 -9.49
N CYS A 382 5.83 -24.78 -10.25
CA CYS A 382 5.78 -24.90 -11.72
C CYS A 382 5.40 -26.32 -12.14
N ARG A 383 6.13 -27.33 -11.63
CA ARG A 383 5.90 -28.74 -11.94
C ARG A 383 4.49 -29.20 -11.59
N ILE A 384 3.99 -28.81 -10.41
CA ILE A 384 2.66 -29.17 -9.93
C ILE A 384 1.60 -28.58 -10.86
N ILE A 385 1.68 -27.27 -11.16
CA ILE A 385 0.72 -26.61 -12.04
C ILE A 385 0.71 -27.29 -13.41
N GLU A 386 1.87 -27.47 -14.04
CA GLU A 386 1.95 -28.12 -15.35
C GLU A 386 1.39 -29.56 -15.34
N SER A 387 1.73 -30.35 -14.32
CA SER A 387 1.32 -31.76 -14.24
C SER A 387 -0.16 -31.96 -13.93
N ASN A 388 -0.82 -30.96 -13.34
CA ASN A 388 -2.21 -31.02 -12.90
C ASN A 388 -3.15 -30.15 -13.72
N LEU A 389 -2.64 -29.33 -14.64
CA LEU A 389 -3.44 -28.45 -15.49
C LEU A 389 -4.50 -29.27 -16.23
N ASN A 390 -5.74 -28.77 -16.24
CA ASN A 390 -6.90 -29.40 -16.89
C ASN A 390 -7.29 -30.81 -16.37
N LYS A 391 -6.73 -31.30 -15.25
CA LYS A 391 -7.18 -32.58 -14.64
C LYS A 391 -8.60 -32.51 -14.09
N ILE A 392 -9.03 -31.32 -13.70
CA ILE A 392 -10.40 -31.06 -13.29
C ILE A 392 -11.03 -30.01 -14.21
N LYS A 393 -12.36 -30.04 -14.27
CA LYS A 393 -13.13 -29.01 -14.97
C LYS A 393 -13.09 -27.74 -14.13
N SER A 394 -12.42 -26.71 -14.63
CA SER A 394 -12.30 -25.41 -13.98
C SER A 394 -12.89 -24.30 -14.84
N ASP A 395 -13.25 -23.20 -14.19
CA ASP A 395 -13.64 -21.97 -14.88
C ASP A 395 -12.45 -21.39 -15.65
N ASN A 396 -12.72 -20.74 -16.79
CA ASN A 396 -11.68 -20.14 -17.63
C ASN A 396 -10.86 -19.09 -16.86
N LEU A 397 -11.50 -18.27 -16.02
CA LEU A 397 -10.78 -17.25 -15.24
C LEU A 397 -9.90 -17.87 -14.16
N GLN A 398 -10.30 -19.04 -13.62
CA GLN A 398 -9.44 -19.80 -12.74
C GLN A 398 -8.21 -20.32 -13.51
N LEU A 399 -8.41 -20.95 -14.67
CA LEU A 399 -7.30 -21.46 -15.49
C LEU A 399 -6.33 -20.35 -15.90
N ALA A 400 -6.85 -19.18 -16.29
CA ALA A 400 -6.04 -18.00 -16.57
C ALA A 400 -5.22 -17.56 -15.35
N TYR A 401 -5.81 -17.58 -14.15
CA TYR A 401 -5.11 -17.28 -12.89
C TYR A 401 -4.01 -18.31 -12.57
N SER A 402 -4.27 -19.60 -12.75
CA SER A 402 -3.27 -20.65 -12.58
C SER A 402 -2.09 -20.49 -13.54
N LEU A 403 -2.37 -20.18 -14.82
CA LEU A 403 -1.34 -19.89 -15.82
C LEU A 403 -0.57 -18.60 -15.51
N PHE A 404 -1.23 -17.56 -14.99
CA PHE A 404 -0.55 -16.36 -14.53
C PHE A 404 0.40 -16.65 -13.36
N CYS A 405 -0.03 -17.47 -12.40
CA CYS A 405 0.84 -17.93 -11.31
C CYS A 405 2.05 -18.68 -11.85
N LEU A 406 1.83 -19.62 -12.78
CA LEU A 406 2.90 -20.36 -13.45
C LEU A 406 3.88 -19.41 -14.17
N PHE A 407 3.37 -18.44 -14.92
CA PHE A 407 4.17 -17.42 -15.60
C PHE A 407 5.03 -16.64 -14.60
N LYS A 408 4.43 -16.09 -13.55
CA LYS A 408 5.15 -15.21 -12.62
C LYS A 408 6.25 -15.97 -11.89
N ILE A 409 5.98 -17.19 -11.41
CA ILE A 409 7.00 -18.01 -10.75
C ILE A 409 8.09 -18.45 -11.73
N SER A 410 7.72 -18.84 -12.95
CA SER A 410 8.69 -19.19 -14.00
C SER A 410 9.57 -18.00 -14.39
N TYR A 411 9.02 -16.78 -14.39
CA TYR A 411 9.77 -15.55 -14.65
C TYR A 411 10.81 -15.28 -13.56
N GLU A 412 10.44 -15.43 -12.28
CA GLU A 412 11.38 -15.30 -11.15
C GLU A 412 12.50 -16.37 -11.20
N LEU A 413 12.20 -17.55 -11.74
CA LEU A 413 13.17 -18.62 -11.99
C LEU A 413 14.03 -18.40 -13.25
N ASN A 414 13.91 -17.26 -13.94
CA ASN A 414 14.62 -16.94 -15.19
C ASN A 414 14.45 -18.02 -16.27
N LYS A 415 13.25 -18.59 -16.41
CA LYS A 415 12.92 -19.50 -17.51
C LYS A 415 12.98 -18.78 -18.87
N ASP A 416 13.17 -19.55 -19.93
CA ASP A 416 13.29 -19.04 -21.29
C ASP A 416 12.06 -18.23 -21.74
N ASN A 417 12.29 -17.14 -22.47
CA ASN A 417 11.22 -16.24 -22.90
C ASN A 417 10.19 -16.91 -23.80
N LYS A 418 10.55 -17.89 -24.63
CA LYS A 418 9.56 -18.59 -25.49
C LYS A 418 8.58 -19.38 -24.63
N TYR A 419 9.09 -20.11 -23.64
CA TYR A 419 8.26 -20.83 -22.69
C TYR A 419 7.31 -19.88 -21.92
N LEU A 420 7.81 -18.73 -21.49
CA LEU A 420 6.99 -17.71 -20.82
C LEU A 420 5.91 -17.11 -21.74
N ILE A 421 6.24 -16.88 -23.01
CA ILE A 421 5.30 -16.41 -24.04
C ILE A 421 4.18 -17.46 -24.25
N ASP A 422 4.53 -18.75 -24.33
CA ASP A 422 3.54 -19.83 -24.50
C ASP A 422 2.56 -19.89 -23.33
N ILE A 423 3.04 -19.77 -22.09
CA ILE A 423 2.18 -19.69 -20.90
C ILE A 423 1.23 -18.50 -20.99
N LEU A 424 1.73 -17.31 -21.32
CA LEU A 424 0.91 -16.10 -21.41
C LEU A 424 -0.12 -16.17 -22.54
N ASN A 425 0.23 -16.74 -23.70
CA ASN A 425 -0.73 -16.94 -24.79
C ASN A 425 -1.87 -17.87 -24.34
N ASN A 426 -1.57 -18.95 -23.62
CA ASN A 426 -2.59 -19.81 -23.04
C ASN A 426 -3.45 -19.05 -21.99
N ALA A 427 -2.84 -18.23 -21.14
CA ALA A 427 -3.58 -17.44 -20.16
C ALA A 427 -4.53 -16.44 -20.85
N ILE A 428 -4.07 -15.76 -21.91
CA ILE A 428 -4.87 -14.82 -22.71
C ILE A 428 -5.99 -15.54 -23.46
N PHE A 429 -5.78 -16.78 -23.90
CA PHE A 429 -6.84 -17.59 -24.51
C PHE A 429 -8.02 -17.79 -23.54
N TYR A 430 -7.74 -18.07 -22.26
CA TYR A 430 -8.78 -18.22 -21.25
C TYR A 430 -9.34 -16.89 -20.74
N ASP A 431 -8.53 -15.82 -20.72
CA ASP A 431 -8.93 -14.49 -20.24
C ASP A 431 -8.40 -13.35 -21.13
N ASN A 432 -9.00 -13.21 -22.31
CA ASN A 432 -8.58 -12.22 -23.30
C ASN A 432 -8.85 -10.77 -22.86
N ASN A 433 -9.77 -10.56 -21.91
CA ASN A 433 -10.12 -9.22 -21.42
C ASN A 433 -9.15 -8.71 -20.35
N ASN A 434 -8.19 -9.52 -19.93
CA ASN A 434 -7.23 -9.12 -18.91
C ASN A 434 -6.00 -8.47 -19.53
N VAL A 435 -6.03 -7.14 -19.57
CA VAL A 435 -4.96 -6.30 -20.15
C VAL A 435 -3.59 -6.54 -19.48
N LEU A 436 -3.54 -6.97 -18.21
CA LEU A 436 -2.27 -7.28 -17.53
C LEU A 436 -1.50 -8.40 -18.23
N LEU A 437 -2.20 -9.46 -18.64
CA LEU A 437 -1.57 -10.60 -19.33
C LEU A 437 -0.92 -10.15 -20.64
N LYS A 438 -1.62 -9.28 -21.38
CA LYS A 438 -1.13 -8.68 -22.63
C LYS A 438 0.05 -7.75 -22.40
N LEU A 439 0.06 -6.96 -21.31
CA LEU A 439 1.19 -6.09 -20.96
C LEU A 439 2.46 -6.90 -20.63
N PHE A 440 2.33 -8.02 -19.93
CA PHE A 440 3.47 -8.92 -19.71
C PHE A 440 3.94 -9.58 -21.01
N LEU A 441 3.01 -9.95 -21.91
CA LEU A 441 3.36 -10.48 -23.22
C LEU A 441 4.12 -9.46 -24.06
N ILE A 442 3.68 -8.19 -24.08
CA ILE A 442 4.38 -7.06 -24.73
C ILE A 442 5.81 -6.97 -24.19
N LYS A 443 6.00 -7.05 -22.86
CA LYS A 443 7.34 -7.04 -22.25
C LYS A 443 8.22 -8.15 -22.81
N LEU A 444 7.74 -9.39 -22.85
CA LEU A 444 8.52 -10.52 -23.39
C LEU A 444 8.81 -10.37 -24.89
N LEU A 445 7.84 -9.92 -25.69
CA LEU A 445 8.03 -9.67 -27.12
C LEU A 445 9.10 -8.60 -27.37
N VAL A 446 9.15 -7.55 -26.56
CA VAL A 446 10.21 -6.54 -26.61
C VAL A 446 11.58 -7.14 -26.25
N LEU A 447 11.65 -8.01 -25.23
CA LEU A 447 12.90 -8.72 -24.90
C LEU A 447 13.38 -9.64 -26.04
N GLU A 448 12.44 -10.26 -26.76
CA GLU A 448 12.70 -11.06 -27.97
C GLU A 448 12.87 -10.24 -29.24
N LYS A 449 12.88 -8.89 -29.15
CA LYS A 449 13.01 -7.95 -30.26
C LYS A 449 11.91 -8.06 -31.32
N LYS A 450 10.74 -8.62 -30.96
CA LYS A 450 9.54 -8.70 -31.80
C LYS A 450 8.70 -7.43 -31.69
N TYR A 451 9.30 -6.29 -32.04
CA TYR A 451 8.72 -4.98 -31.77
C TYR A 451 7.39 -4.71 -32.49
N TYR A 452 7.23 -5.18 -33.72
CA TYR A 452 6.01 -4.97 -34.49
C TYR A 452 4.80 -5.71 -33.86
N GLU A 453 5.00 -6.97 -33.45
CA GLU A 453 3.99 -7.75 -32.73
C GLU A 453 3.64 -7.07 -31.39
N ALA A 454 4.67 -6.61 -30.66
CA ALA A 454 4.49 -5.92 -29.39
C ALA A 454 3.73 -4.59 -29.55
N ASP A 455 4.00 -3.81 -30.59
CA ASP A 455 3.32 -2.52 -30.85
C ASP A 455 1.85 -2.71 -31.24
N ASN A 456 1.54 -3.73 -32.03
CA ASN A 456 0.16 -4.08 -32.37
C ASN A 456 -0.63 -4.49 -31.13
N LEU A 457 -0.05 -5.32 -30.26
CA LEU A 457 -0.71 -5.69 -29.00
C LEU A 457 -0.84 -4.50 -28.04
N ALA A 458 0.16 -3.61 -28.01
CA ALA A 458 0.10 -2.36 -27.26
C ALA A 458 -1.02 -1.43 -27.72
N LYS A 459 -1.28 -1.37 -29.03
CA LYS A 459 -2.41 -0.65 -29.62
C LYS A 459 -3.76 -1.16 -29.13
N GLU A 460 -3.89 -2.48 -28.95
CA GLU A 460 -5.11 -3.07 -28.40
C GLU A 460 -5.26 -2.72 -26.92
N CYS A 461 -4.20 -2.89 -26.13
CA CYS A 461 -4.19 -2.58 -24.71
C CYS A 461 -4.53 -1.11 -24.43
N TYR A 462 -4.06 -0.19 -25.27
CA TYR A 462 -4.32 1.24 -25.12
C TYR A 462 -5.81 1.62 -25.13
N LYS A 463 -6.66 0.79 -25.77
CA LYS A 463 -8.11 1.01 -25.84
C LYS A 463 -8.86 0.46 -24.62
N ASP A 464 -8.18 -0.25 -23.74
CA ASP A 464 -8.77 -0.88 -22.57
C ASP A 464 -8.96 0.15 -21.44
N ASN A 465 -10.14 0.15 -20.81
CA ASN A 465 -10.48 1.07 -19.72
C ASN A 465 -9.56 0.93 -18.49
N PHE A 466 -8.96 -0.23 -18.28
CA PHE A 466 -8.08 -0.52 -17.14
C PHE A 466 -6.60 -0.36 -17.46
N PHE A 467 -6.23 0.02 -18.68
CA PHE A 467 -4.84 0.15 -19.13
C PHE A 467 -3.97 0.99 -18.19
N ILE A 468 -4.43 2.21 -17.84
CA ILE A 468 -3.69 3.13 -16.97
C ILE A 468 -3.57 2.57 -15.56
N GLU A 469 -4.64 2.01 -15.00
CA GLU A 469 -4.63 1.45 -13.65
C GLU A 469 -3.72 0.23 -13.55
N CYS A 470 -3.66 -0.61 -14.60
CA CYS A 470 -2.71 -1.71 -14.69
C CYS A 470 -1.26 -1.22 -14.67
N ILE A 471 -0.92 -0.22 -15.47
CA ILE A 471 0.44 0.35 -15.48
C ILE A 471 0.79 0.95 -14.11
N LYS A 472 -0.11 1.72 -13.50
CA LYS A 472 0.11 2.30 -12.16
C LYS A 472 0.46 1.21 -11.14
N ALA A 473 -0.32 0.13 -11.16
CA ALA A 473 -0.20 -0.97 -10.23
C ALA A 473 1.10 -1.78 -10.49
N TRP A 474 1.43 -2.08 -11.75
CA TRP A 474 2.47 -3.05 -12.13
C TRP A 474 3.74 -2.45 -12.78
N LYS A 475 3.91 -1.12 -12.77
CA LYS A 475 5.06 -0.42 -13.36
C LYS A 475 6.43 -1.05 -13.07
N ASN A 476 6.64 -1.55 -11.86
CA ASN A 476 7.92 -2.13 -11.43
C ASN A 476 8.18 -3.51 -12.06
N ASP A 477 7.13 -4.29 -12.34
CA ASP A 477 7.23 -5.59 -13.00
C ASP A 477 7.22 -5.46 -14.53
N LEU A 478 6.62 -4.39 -15.07
CA LEU A 478 6.51 -4.14 -16.52
C LEU A 478 7.74 -3.45 -17.11
N ILE A 479 8.55 -2.77 -16.30
CA ILE A 479 9.75 -2.11 -16.81
C ILE A 479 10.78 -3.12 -17.34
N ILE A 480 11.51 -2.70 -18.37
CA ILE A 480 12.69 -3.38 -18.93
C ILE A 480 13.93 -2.53 -18.66
N TYR A 481 14.99 -3.18 -18.19
CA TYR A 481 16.29 -2.55 -17.98
C TYR A 481 17.43 -3.41 -18.57
N PRO A 482 18.33 -2.84 -19.39
CA PRO A 482 18.32 -1.47 -19.93
C PRO A 482 17.21 -1.28 -20.99
N ILE A 483 16.82 -0.02 -21.24
CA ILE A 483 15.82 0.29 -22.29
C ILE A 483 16.41 -0.01 -23.66
N ASP A 484 15.66 -0.74 -24.49
CA ASP A 484 15.98 -0.87 -25.90
C ASP A 484 15.50 0.38 -26.67
N PHE A 485 16.43 1.10 -27.30
CA PHE A 485 16.11 2.31 -28.05
C PHE A 485 15.29 2.06 -29.32
N ASN A 486 15.17 0.81 -29.78
CA ASN A 486 14.30 0.50 -30.91
C ASN A 486 12.81 0.69 -30.58
N ILE A 487 12.44 0.64 -29.30
CA ILE A 487 11.06 0.91 -28.81
C ILE A 487 10.56 2.28 -29.30
N TYR A 488 11.45 3.26 -29.49
CA TYR A 488 11.09 4.62 -29.90
C TYR A 488 10.54 4.71 -31.33
N SER A 489 10.78 3.70 -32.16
CA SER A 489 10.24 3.65 -33.52
C SER A 489 8.81 3.11 -33.58
N PHE A 490 8.23 2.70 -32.44
CA PHE A 490 6.94 2.04 -32.34
C PHE A 490 5.99 2.85 -31.44
N ARG A 491 4.89 3.32 -32.03
CA ARG A 491 4.03 4.36 -31.45
C ARG A 491 3.43 3.96 -30.10
N TYR A 492 2.86 2.77 -30.00
CA TYR A 492 2.13 2.33 -28.82
C TYR A 492 3.05 1.76 -27.75
N LEU A 493 4.17 1.15 -28.15
CA LEU A 493 5.24 0.81 -27.20
C LEU A 493 5.80 2.07 -26.55
N PHE A 494 6.09 3.11 -27.34
CA PHE A 494 6.52 4.41 -26.83
C PHE A 494 5.56 4.94 -25.74
N ILE A 495 4.25 4.90 -26.01
CA ILE A 495 3.21 5.37 -25.08
C ILE A 495 3.24 4.57 -23.77
N ILE A 496 3.28 3.23 -23.85
CA ILE A 496 3.33 2.35 -22.67
C ILE A 496 4.51 2.71 -21.77
N TYR A 497 5.72 2.80 -22.34
CA TYR A 497 6.92 3.08 -21.54
C TYR A 497 6.90 4.50 -20.97
N ALA A 498 6.35 5.48 -21.70
CA ALA A 498 6.16 6.83 -21.16
C ALA A 498 5.26 6.82 -19.91
N PHE A 499 4.15 6.09 -19.92
CA PHE A 499 3.27 5.93 -18.75
C PHE A 499 3.96 5.21 -17.60
N ILE A 500 4.71 4.13 -17.87
CA ILE A 500 5.49 3.41 -16.85
C ILE A 500 6.45 4.38 -16.14
N TYR A 501 7.28 5.11 -16.89
CA TYR A 501 8.26 6.04 -16.31
C TYR A 501 7.61 7.22 -15.59
N SER A 502 6.47 7.70 -16.08
CA SER A 502 5.67 8.74 -15.42
C SER A 502 5.22 8.29 -14.03
N HIS A 503 4.67 7.08 -13.92
CA HIS A 503 4.22 6.54 -12.63
C HIS A 503 5.36 6.08 -11.72
N MET A 504 6.57 5.89 -12.25
CA MET A 504 7.78 5.68 -11.44
C MET A 504 8.39 6.98 -10.92
N ASN A 505 7.88 8.15 -11.33
CA ASN A 505 8.49 9.46 -11.10
C ASN A 505 9.93 9.57 -11.65
N ASP A 506 10.30 8.81 -12.69
CA ASP A 506 11.59 8.94 -13.38
C ASP A 506 11.50 10.02 -14.45
N LEU A 507 11.46 11.26 -13.98
CA LEU A 507 11.21 12.45 -14.81
C LEU A 507 12.27 12.62 -15.91
N SER A 508 13.52 12.17 -15.67
CA SER A 508 14.60 12.24 -16.66
C SER A 508 14.26 11.45 -17.93
N LYS A 509 13.73 10.24 -17.75
CA LYS A 509 13.31 9.38 -18.83
C LYS A 509 12.02 9.89 -19.44
N VAL A 510 11.04 10.31 -18.64
CA VAL A 510 9.79 10.85 -19.19
C VAL A 510 10.03 12.08 -20.06
N SER A 511 10.89 13.01 -19.64
CA SER A 511 11.30 14.14 -20.47
C SER A 511 11.97 13.69 -21.77
N TYR A 512 12.78 12.63 -21.73
CA TYR A 512 13.34 12.01 -22.94
C TYR A 512 12.26 11.44 -23.88
N PHE A 513 11.24 10.75 -23.33
CA PHE A 513 10.09 10.29 -24.14
C PHE A 513 9.36 11.50 -24.75
N TYR A 514 9.05 12.52 -23.96
CA TYR A 514 8.32 13.72 -24.38
C TYR A 514 9.00 14.55 -25.49
N ILE A 515 10.33 14.69 -25.45
CA ILE A 515 11.09 15.43 -26.48
C ILE A 515 10.94 14.76 -27.86
N ASN A 516 11.04 13.43 -27.91
CA ASN A 516 10.87 12.69 -29.16
C ASN A 516 9.41 12.72 -29.66
N PHE A 517 8.44 12.84 -28.75
CA PHE A 517 7.01 12.96 -29.08
C PHE A 517 6.65 14.30 -29.74
N ILE A 518 7.16 15.43 -29.23
CA ILE A 518 6.87 16.77 -29.79
C ILE A 518 7.46 16.97 -31.18
N GLN A 519 8.58 16.32 -31.48
CA GLN A 519 9.29 16.51 -32.74
C GLN A 519 8.61 15.84 -33.94
N ASP A 520 7.66 14.93 -33.69
CA ASP A 520 6.88 14.26 -34.74
C ASP A 520 5.51 14.95 -34.92
N LYS A 521 5.49 16.05 -35.67
CA LYS A 521 4.31 16.93 -35.90
C LYS A 521 3.12 16.25 -36.60
N ASN A 522 3.23 14.99 -37.02
CA ASN A 522 2.22 14.31 -37.85
C ASN A 522 1.27 13.37 -37.08
N ILE A 523 1.29 13.36 -35.75
CA ILE A 523 0.52 12.39 -34.97
C ILE A 523 -0.56 13.12 -34.15
N GLY A 524 -1.83 12.92 -34.52
CA GLY A 524 -3.03 13.53 -33.90
C GLY A 524 -3.34 13.04 -32.47
N LEU A 525 -2.38 13.15 -31.55
CA LEU A 525 -2.49 12.78 -30.12
C LEU A 525 -2.52 13.99 -29.18
N ASN A 526 -2.60 15.22 -29.71
CA ASN A 526 -2.56 16.45 -28.90
C ASN A 526 -3.58 16.49 -27.75
N ASN A 527 -4.70 15.77 -27.84
CA ASN A 527 -5.76 15.86 -26.82
C ASN A 527 -5.58 14.93 -25.60
N GLU A 528 -4.87 13.80 -25.72
CA GLU A 528 -4.80 12.81 -24.63
C GLU A 528 -3.56 12.97 -23.74
N PHE A 529 -2.43 13.43 -24.30
CA PHE A 529 -1.25 13.84 -23.51
C PHE A 529 -1.47 15.14 -22.73
N ASN A 530 -2.44 15.98 -23.14
CA ASN A 530 -2.78 17.19 -22.41
C ASN A 530 -3.31 16.92 -20.98
N ASN A 531 -3.84 15.71 -20.71
CA ASN A 531 -4.28 15.30 -19.38
C ASN A 531 -3.13 14.83 -18.47
N LEU A 532 -1.95 14.54 -19.02
CA LEU A 532 -0.74 14.27 -18.26
C LEU A 532 -0.07 15.58 -17.85
N ASN A 533 -0.54 16.21 -16.76
CA ASN A 533 0.05 17.35 -16.04
C ASN A 533 1.19 18.11 -16.80
N MET A 534 0.85 18.68 -17.96
CA MET A 534 1.80 19.13 -18.98
C MET A 534 2.72 20.25 -18.49
N ASP A 535 2.24 21.04 -17.54
CA ASP A 535 2.99 22.13 -16.93
C ASP A 535 4.15 21.62 -16.08
N LYS A 536 3.96 20.47 -15.41
CA LYS A 536 5.03 19.80 -14.67
C LYS A 536 6.09 19.31 -15.65
N PHE A 537 5.71 18.69 -16.77
CA PHE A 537 6.65 18.19 -17.77
C PHE A 537 7.42 19.28 -18.51
N LYS A 538 6.77 20.40 -18.87
CA LYS A 538 7.43 21.58 -19.46
C LYS A 538 8.43 22.20 -18.49
N LEU A 539 8.04 22.37 -17.22
CA LEU A 539 8.93 22.90 -16.18
C LEU A 539 10.15 21.98 -15.97
N TYR A 540 9.94 20.66 -15.95
CA TYR A 540 11.04 19.69 -15.84
C TYR A 540 11.89 19.58 -17.09
N TYR A 541 11.32 19.71 -18.30
CA TYR A 541 12.10 19.84 -19.54
C TYR A 541 13.04 21.04 -19.46
N HIS A 542 12.56 22.21 -19.03
CA HIS A 542 13.40 23.38 -18.82
C HIS A 542 14.48 23.18 -17.75
N LEU A 543 14.18 22.44 -16.67
CA LEU A 543 15.17 22.12 -15.63
C LEU A 543 16.18 21.05 -16.11
N TYR A 544 15.74 20.08 -16.91
CA TYR A 544 16.54 18.97 -17.44
C TYR A 544 17.43 19.43 -18.59
N SER A 545 16.95 20.30 -19.48
CA SER A 545 17.77 20.98 -20.49
C SER A 545 18.84 21.83 -19.82
N ASN A 546 18.51 22.58 -18.76
CA ASN A 546 19.50 23.33 -17.97
C ASN A 546 20.53 22.42 -17.28
N TYR A 547 20.13 21.24 -16.80
CA TYR A 547 21.03 20.26 -16.18
C TYR A 547 21.94 19.56 -17.21
N ILE A 548 21.39 19.20 -18.38
CA ILE A 548 22.12 18.63 -19.52
C ILE A 548 23.09 19.65 -20.10
N GLN A 549 22.67 20.90 -20.29
CA GLN A 549 23.51 21.98 -20.77
C GLN A 549 24.69 22.24 -19.84
N ASN A 550 24.52 21.95 -18.55
CA ASN A 550 25.58 21.99 -17.55
C ASN A 550 26.46 20.73 -17.45
N ASN A 551 26.09 19.64 -18.13
CA ASN A 551 26.87 18.40 -18.15
C ASN A 551 28.17 18.56 -18.98
N ILE A 552 29.30 18.13 -18.42
CA ILE A 552 30.60 18.26 -19.08
C ILE A 552 30.69 17.54 -20.43
N TYR A 553 30.00 16.41 -20.58
CA TYR A 553 29.98 15.67 -21.85
C TYR A 553 29.20 16.45 -22.90
N TYR A 554 28.08 17.07 -22.53
CA TYR A 554 27.32 17.93 -23.42
C TYR A 554 28.17 19.12 -23.89
N LYS A 555 28.84 19.83 -22.98
CA LYS A 555 29.72 20.96 -23.32
C LYS A 555 30.87 20.57 -24.25
N ILE A 556 31.50 19.41 -24.01
CA ILE A 556 32.54 18.86 -24.90
C ILE A 556 31.94 18.53 -26.28
N GLY A 557 30.76 17.92 -26.32
CA GLY A 557 30.04 17.62 -27.55
C GLY A 557 29.76 18.86 -28.40
N ILE A 558 29.20 19.92 -27.80
CA ILE A 558 28.88 21.17 -28.50
C ILE A 558 30.13 21.78 -29.11
N LEU A 559 31.20 21.90 -28.32
CA LEU A 559 32.45 22.50 -28.78
C LEU A 559 33.04 21.73 -29.98
N LEU A 560 32.94 20.41 -29.95
CA LEU A 560 33.36 19.58 -31.07
C LEU A 560 32.47 19.78 -32.29
N ILE A 561 31.14 19.81 -32.12
CA ILE A 561 30.17 19.96 -33.20
C ILE A 561 30.30 21.32 -33.91
N TYR A 562 30.30 22.44 -33.17
CA TYR A 562 30.35 23.79 -33.76
C TYR A 562 31.65 24.12 -34.48
N ASN A 563 32.77 23.49 -34.08
CA ASN A 563 34.06 23.71 -34.74
C ASN A 563 34.31 22.76 -35.91
N THR A 564 33.34 21.92 -36.31
CA THR A 564 33.51 20.94 -37.40
C THR A 564 33.60 21.55 -38.79
N SER A 565 33.01 22.74 -39.00
CA SER A 565 32.96 23.43 -40.28
C SER A 565 34.37 23.75 -40.81
N ASN A 566 35.28 24.16 -39.92
CA ASN A 566 36.68 24.39 -40.24
C ASN A 566 37.57 23.27 -39.65
N THR A 567 38.25 22.53 -40.53
CA THR A 567 39.13 21.41 -40.14
C THR A 567 40.21 21.82 -39.15
N PHE A 568 40.85 22.96 -39.36
CA PHE A 568 41.90 23.45 -38.48
C PHE A 568 41.33 23.80 -37.09
N ASN A 569 40.17 24.45 -37.04
CA ASN A 569 39.49 24.78 -35.78
C ASN A 569 39.03 23.53 -35.02
N PHE A 570 38.48 22.52 -35.71
CA PHE A 570 38.09 21.24 -35.08
C PHE A 570 39.25 20.58 -34.32
N PHE A 571 40.42 20.47 -34.97
CA PHE A 571 41.60 19.88 -34.35
C PHE A 571 42.20 20.77 -33.25
N LYS A 572 42.18 22.10 -33.44
CA LYS A 572 42.59 23.08 -32.41
C LYS A 572 41.70 23.01 -31.16
N THR A 573 40.39 22.80 -31.34
CA THR A 573 39.43 22.62 -30.26
C THR A 573 39.67 21.32 -29.50
N ILE A 574 39.97 20.22 -30.19
CA ILE A 574 40.37 18.95 -29.55
C ILE A 574 41.61 19.15 -28.66
N ILE A 575 42.65 19.81 -29.17
CA ILE A 575 43.89 20.08 -28.41
C ILE A 575 43.60 20.98 -27.20
N SER A 576 42.73 21.97 -27.35
CA SER A 576 42.33 22.88 -26.28
C SER A 576 41.54 22.19 -25.18
N ILE A 577 40.53 21.38 -25.52
CA ILE A 577 39.76 20.57 -24.56
C ILE A 577 40.70 19.59 -23.83
N PHE A 578 41.64 18.97 -24.56
CA PHE A 578 42.63 18.07 -23.98
C PHE A 578 43.54 18.77 -22.96
N ARG A 579 44.06 19.97 -23.28
CA ARG A 579 44.86 20.79 -22.36
C ARG A 579 44.07 21.17 -21.10
N ILE A 580 42.79 21.52 -21.25
CA ILE A 580 41.90 21.87 -20.14
C ILE A 580 41.67 20.68 -19.21
N LEU A 581 41.47 19.46 -19.75
CA LEU A 581 41.25 18.23 -18.98
C LEU A 581 42.53 17.74 -18.27
N LEU A 582 43.71 17.91 -18.88
CA LEU A 582 45.01 17.55 -18.30
C LEU A 582 45.39 18.39 -17.07
N LEU A 583 45.05 19.68 -17.07
CA LEU A 583 45.50 20.60 -16.04
C LEU A 583 44.78 20.42 -14.69
N LYS A 584 43.72 19.59 -14.59
CA LYS A 584 42.84 19.33 -13.41
C LYS A 584 42.29 20.57 -12.66
N LYS A 585 42.77 21.78 -12.92
CA LYS A 585 42.56 23.02 -12.14
C LYS A 585 41.73 24.09 -12.85
N CYS A 586 41.01 23.75 -13.91
CA CYS A 586 40.18 24.74 -14.63
C CYS A 586 38.80 24.19 -15.04
N PHE A 587 38.13 23.45 -14.15
CA PHE A 587 36.71 23.11 -14.32
C PHE A 587 35.82 24.36 -14.43
N ASN A 588 36.21 25.47 -13.78
CA ASN A 588 35.47 26.73 -13.82
C ASN A 588 35.53 27.48 -15.16
N LYS A 589 36.49 27.16 -16.06
CA LYS A 589 36.59 27.83 -17.38
C LYS A 589 35.62 27.28 -18.43
N LEU A 590 35.30 25.98 -18.38
CA LEU A 590 34.26 25.38 -19.24
C LEU A 590 32.84 25.84 -18.87
N ASN A 591 32.65 26.32 -17.64
CA ASN A 591 31.36 26.84 -17.16
C ASN A 591 31.04 28.28 -17.62
N LYS A 592 31.98 28.98 -18.27
CA LYS A 592 31.79 30.37 -18.76
C LYS A 592 31.50 30.47 -20.26
N ILE A 593 31.24 29.35 -20.93
CA ILE A 593 30.99 29.33 -22.37
C ILE A 593 29.48 29.39 -22.57
N ASP A 594 28.98 30.45 -23.21
CA ASP A 594 27.58 30.55 -23.62
C ASP A 594 27.31 29.56 -24.78
N ILE A 595 26.23 28.81 -24.63
CA ILE A 595 25.88 27.66 -25.47
C ILE A 595 24.60 27.99 -26.25
N PRO A 596 24.58 27.85 -27.59
CA PRO A 596 23.35 28.02 -28.37
C PRO A 596 22.35 26.87 -28.13
N ASN A 597 21.05 27.17 -28.19
CA ASN A 597 19.95 26.25 -27.88
C ASN A 597 19.62 25.20 -28.97
N ASP A 598 20.31 25.23 -30.11
CA ASP A 598 19.79 24.63 -31.35
C ASP A 598 20.36 23.24 -31.69
N CYS A 599 20.89 22.48 -30.71
CA CYS A 599 21.47 21.15 -30.94
C CYS A 599 20.73 20.03 -30.19
N LYS A 600 20.43 18.91 -30.87
CA LYS A 600 19.80 17.72 -30.27
C LYS A 600 20.64 17.19 -29.10
N GLU A 601 20.17 17.43 -27.87
CA GLU A 601 21.07 17.44 -26.71
C GLU A 601 21.72 16.08 -26.38
N TYR A 602 21.08 14.99 -26.78
CA TYR A 602 21.54 13.62 -26.60
C TYR A 602 22.75 13.25 -27.47
N TYR A 603 22.72 13.55 -28.78
CA TYR A 603 23.82 13.22 -29.71
C TYR A 603 25.12 13.95 -29.33
N VAL A 604 24.94 15.14 -28.77
CA VAL A 604 26.00 15.98 -28.25
C VAL A 604 26.64 15.34 -27.02
N ILE A 605 25.84 14.84 -26.05
CA ILE A 605 26.35 14.09 -24.89
C ILE A 605 27.11 12.83 -25.34
N GLU A 606 26.57 12.04 -26.27
CA GLU A 606 27.21 10.80 -26.73
C GLU A 606 28.54 11.08 -27.46
N ILE A 607 28.64 12.15 -28.25
CA ILE A 607 29.92 12.62 -28.81
C ILE A 607 30.91 12.98 -27.69
N GLY A 608 30.44 13.71 -26.68
CA GLY A 608 31.26 14.08 -25.53
C GLY A 608 31.75 12.89 -24.71
N LYS A 609 30.89 11.91 -24.44
CA LYS A 609 31.25 10.64 -23.78
C LYS A 609 32.22 9.84 -24.63
N MET A 610 32.00 9.76 -25.94
CA MET A 610 32.87 9.04 -26.87
C MET A 610 34.28 9.66 -26.86
N PHE A 611 34.38 11.00 -26.90
CA PHE A 611 35.65 11.72 -26.76
C PHE A 611 36.33 11.48 -25.39
N PHE A 612 35.56 11.58 -24.30
CA PHE A 612 36.08 11.40 -22.95
C PHE A 612 36.53 9.95 -22.65
N ASN A 613 35.83 8.95 -23.20
CA ASN A 613 36.21 7.55 -23.09
C ASN A 613 37.47 7.23 -23.93
N LEU A 614 37.64 7.88 -25.09
CA LEU A 614 38.89 7.83 -25.87
C LEU A 614 40.07 8.44 -25.09
N PHE A 615 39.83 9.52 -24.33
CA PHE A 615 40.81 10.13 -23.43
C PHE A 615 41.20 9.22 -22.27
N LYS A 616 40.24 8.55 -21.62
CA LYS A 616 40.50 7.65 -20.48
C LYS A 616 41.29 6.38 -20.86
N LYS A 617 41.02 5.80 -22.03
CA LYS A 617 41.60 4.50 -22.41
C LYS A 617 43.04 4.58 -22.94
N ASN A 618 43.49 5.71 -23.50
CA ASN A 618 44.78 5.77 -24.19
C ASN A 618 45.51 7.11 -23.97
N ASN A 619 46.73 7.04 -23.40
CA ASN A 619 47.63 8.19 -23.27
C ASN A 619 47.85 8.91 -24.62
N PHE A 620 47.95 10.24 -24.58
CA PHE A 620 48.07 11.24 -25.66
C PHE A 620 48.70 10.78 -27.01
N LYS A 621 49.69 9.89 -26.97
CA LYS A 621 50.33 9.26 -28.14
C LYS A 621 49.33 8.62 -29.11
N TYR A 622 48.24 8.00 -28.63
CA TYR A 622 47.31 7.28 -29.50
C TYR A 622 46.38 8.23 -30.29
N ILE A 623 45.88 9.30 -29.66
CA ILE A 623 45.01 10.29 -30.33
C ILE A 623 45.80 11.10 -31.34
N LYS A 624 47.05 11.47 -31.02
CA LYS A 624 47.96 12.20 -31.92
C LYS A 624 48.30 11.37 -33.18
N ASN A 625 48.40 10.05 -33.05
CA ASN A 625 48.79 9.16 -34.14
C ASN A 625 47.62 8.52 -34.91
N ASN A 626 46.38 8.60 -34.42
CA ASN A 626 45.19 8.03 -35.08
C ASN A 626 44.31 9.08 -35.76
N ILE A 627 44.85 9.71 -36.81
CA ILE A 627 44.14 10.65 -37.69
C ILE A 627 42.82 10.07 -38.23
N TYR A 628 42.76 8.75 -38.45
CA TYR A 628 41.57 8.06 -38.94
C TYR A 628 40.37 8.15 -37.98
N VAL A 629 40.60 7.94 -36.67
CA VAL A 629 39.56 8.01 -35.64
C VAL A 629 39.01 9.43 -35.52
N LEU A 630 39.90 10.43 -35.59
CA LEU A 630 39.52 11.84 -35.53
C LEU A 630 38.76 12.29 -36.79
N LYS A 631 39.12 11.80 -37.97
CA LYS A 631 38.37 12.02 -39.22
C LYS A 631 36.96 11.41 -39.16
N LYS A 632 36.81 10.20 -38.59
CA LYS A 632 35.50 9.54 -38.40
C LYS A 632 34.62 10.29 -37.40
N MET A 633 35.20 10.76 -36.30
CA MET A 633 34.51 11.60 -35.32
C MET A 633 34.07 12.93 -35.94
N LYS A 634 34.95 13.61 -36.68
CA LYS A 634 34.60 14.83 -37.43
C LYS A 634 33.44 14.61 -38.40
N LYS A 635 33.43 13.48 -39.12
CA LYS A 635 32.34 13.13 -40.06
C LYS A 635 30.99 12.98 -39.34
N LYS A 636 30.96 12.33 -38.17
CA LYS A 636 29.75 12.22 -37.33
C LYS A 636 29.30 13.57 -36.80
N CYS A 637 30.22 14.38 -36.27
CA CYS A 637 29.87 15.70 -35.77
C CYS A 637 29.38 16.65 -36.89
N LYS A 638 29.93 16.54 -38.11
CA LYS A 638 29.48 17.33 -39.28
C LYS A 638 28.10 16.89 -39.78
N ALA A 639 27.76 15.61 -39.69
CA ALA A 639 26.41 15.13 -39.99
C ALA A 639 25.38 15.74 -39.03
N ILE A 640 25.71 15.81 -37.73
CA ILE A 640 24.84 16.40 -36.70
C ILE A 640 24.77 17.93 -36.78
N TYR A 641 25.83 18.61 -37.22
CA TYR A 641 25.82 20.07 -37.41
C TYR A 641 24.97 20.50 -38.61
N ASN A 642 24.83 19.63 -39.62
CA ASN A 642 24.10 19.91 -40.85
C ASN A 642 22.62 19.47 -40.80
N GLU A 643 22.23 18.72 -39.77
CA GLU A 643 20.83 18.45 -39.38
C GLU A 643 20.33 19.57 -38.47
#